data_AF-A0A8H7WZ82-F1
#
_entry.id   AF-A0A8H7WZ82-F1
#
_cell.length_a   1.000
_cell.length_b   1.000
_cell.length_c   1.000
_cell.angle_alpha   90.00
_cell.angle_beta   90.00
_cell.angle_gamma   90.00
#
_symmetry.space_group_name_H-M   'P 1'
#
loop_
_entity.id
_entity.type
_entity.pdbx_description
1 polymer ?
#
loop_
_entity_poly.entity_id
_entity_poly.type
_entity_poly.pdbx_seq_one_letter_code
_entity_poly.pdbx_strand_id
1 'polypeptide(L)'
;MPLNRATELALLEWTNTFPLDSTVDSVPNLADGVVFAKMLEDIDPSYAVRHLEKDAGASKWLGKKKNLEAIHRSLLRYINNTCEGLDAFILDNPVDLNAIAQHEDAGETFKLLTLFLMAAIKGANLQKYVSKITTTLDASTQGEIAGIIKRADAVETTRVTTGKSGAAVNPTHDAELELEEKYAYMAVEHETLKKKHADFISRFERLQQSHDELLDHSNKQDNKLKGYENSDDGDQTDYIRSLNIRIQEQEDLIASQESQVESDRIARERLSKELSVLRPASQRLVEVEDEVKELKTANIALSRKANTVDHYQKKVEHLTMVEKENTTLREKIDTLQGNQKDFDRVYDENAKIKTTLKEYQQRFHSYELTYVELSTQKKHIEEQLRLRDDQLQVFTARQQHDEKFIDQLQEQIKTGNLAESTSPDSPTGKKGGLNLEEELERSEDPTPNLLLEISRLKAENQLLKSNTAGTTNATLRIDLEEAERVKKRLQENLRDLTEKYTIGQEQLSAMISESAGEKEEAIMHTRKLYLEANQELTNAKSKLAELQSDLSGRDRDLVSTKTDLAAVDQEEIDAVNNLKAAHELISSSLQNDLLDLQKKHRDLSTDFDEQKTQLVEALLSKDRLMQDLAATKDRSGTTDDGQAQARAVIEAEEKLREQLHKQDALIQDLQRKLKTAEENTPEALKAANDSMIKNLTRENTLMATAWYDLTSRLQSNHVVLQRRQDAPKSWLNKQRQMVNTPSRR
;
A
#
# COMPACT_ATOMS: atom_id res chain seq x y z
N MET A 1 39.34 48.89 23.70
CA MET A 1 40.69 48.30 23.88
C MET A 1 40.52 46.79 23.94
N PRO A 2 41.34 45.97 23.24
CA PRO A 2 41.48 44.57 23.64
C PRO A 2 42.09 44.52 25.04
N LEU A 3 41.65 43.58 25.88
CA LEU A 3 42.29 43.35 27.17
C LEU A 3 43.58 42.53 26.97
N ASN A 4 44.50 42.58 27.94
CA ASN A 4 45.63 41.68 27.96
C ASN A 4 45.15 40.30 28.40
N ARG A 5 45.70 39.21 27.82
CA ARG A 5 45.32 37.84 28.20
C ARG A 5 45.48 37.53 29.70
N ALA A 6 46.40 38.23 30.40
CA ALA A 6 46.51 38.16 31.86
C ALA A 6 45.30 38.78 32.58
N THR A 7 44.85 39.98 32.16
CA THR A 7 43.62 40.61 32.69
C THR A 7 42.35 39.82 32.35
N GLU A 8 42.31 39.13 31.21
CA GLU A 8 41.19 38.25 30.83
C GLU A 8 41.08 37.04 31.77
N LEU A 9 42.20 36.35 32.03
CA LEU A 9 42.25 35.21 32.96
C LEU A 9 41.92 35.64 34.40
N ALA A 10 42.51 36.74 34.88
CA ALA A 10 42.22 37.27 36.21
C ALA A 10 40.74 37.62 36.42
N LEU A 11 40.05 38.09 35.37
CA LEU A 11 38.60 38.31 35.41
C LEU A 11 37.80 37.01 35.45
N LEU A 12 38.21 35.95 34.74
CA LEU A 12 37.56 34.63 34.84
C LEU A 12 37.77 34.01 36.23
N GLU A 13 38.99 34.06 36.77
CA GLU A 13 39.28 33.57 38.13
C GLU A 13 38.49 34.36 39.19
N TRP A 14 38.26 35.66 38.97
CA TRP A 14 37.32 36.43 39.79
C TRP A 14 35.86 35.95 39.67
N THR A 15 35.35 35.57 38.49
CA THR A 15 33.98 35.03 38.37
C THR A 15 33.79 33.73 39.14
N ASN A 16 34.83 32.90 39.23
CA ASN A 16 34.80 31.66 40.00
C ASN A 16 34.77 31.88 41.54
N THR A 17 34.78 33.14 42.02
CA THR A 17 34.52 33.49 43.44
C THR A 17 33.03 33.71 43.77
N PHE A 18 32.15 33.60 42.78
CA PHE A 18 30.70 33.65 42.95
C PHE A 18 30.11 32.25 43.17
N PRO A 19 28.93 32.12 43.83
CA PRO A 19 28.26 30.84 44.00
C PRO A 19 27.63 30.38 42.67
N LEU A 20 28.42 29.72 41.83
CA LEU A 20 28.03 29.19 40.52
C LEU A 20 27.84 27.66 40.56
N ASP A 21 27.01 27.12 39.66
CA ASP A 21 26.77 25.66 39.56
C ASP A 21 27.89 24.92 38.82
N SER A 22 28.76 25.66 38.13
CA SER A 22 29.81 25.15 37.24
C SER A 22 30.96 26.16 37.14
N THR A 23 32.19 25.68 36.97
CA THR A 23 33.35 26.54 36.75
C THR A 23 33.30 27.24 35.40
N VAL A 24 33.80 28.47 35.36
CA VAL A 24 33.89 29.30 34.17
C VAL A 24 35.35 29.30 33.71
N ASP A 25 35.66 28.36 32.83
CA ASP A 25 37.01 28.17 32.28
C ASP A 25 37.20 28.88 30.93
N SER A 26 36.11 29.39 30.31
CA SER A 26 36.15 30.07 29.00
C SER A 26 34.94 30.97 28.73
N VAL A 27 35.11 31.93 27.81
CA VAL A 27 34.10 32.91 27.35
C VAL A 27 32.74 32.30 26.96
N PRO A 28 32.63 31.20 26.18
CA PRO A 28 31.31 30.65 25.80
C PRO A 28 30.45 30.21 27.00
N ASN A 29 31.05 29.90 28.17
CA ASN A 29 30.32 29.60 29.41
C ASN A 29 29.62 30.84 30.02
N LEU A 30 29.93 32.06 29.54
CA LEU A 30 29.30 33.32 29.96
C LEU A 30 28.23 33.81 28.96
N ALA A 31 28.31 33.35 27.70
CA ALA A 31 27.50 33.87 26.59
C ALA A 31 26.01 33.48 26.64
N ASP A 32 25.56 32.69 27.62
CA ASP A 32 24.15 32.35 27.83
C ASP A 32 23.41 33.30 28.80
N GLY A 33 24.16 34.13 29.53
CA GLY A 33 23.68 35.02 30.58
C GLY A 33 23.45 34.36 31.95
N VAL A 34 23.50 33.04 32.08
CA VAL A 34 23.14 32.32 33.32
C VAL A 34 24.12 32.65 34.46
N VAL A 35 25.41 32.74 34.16
CA VAL A 35 26.44 33.17 35.12
C VAL A 35 26.24 34.63 35.53
N PHE A 36 26.05 35.54 34.57
CA PHE A 36 25.86 36.97 34.84
C PHE A 36 24.62 37.26 35.69
N ALA A 37 23.53 36.51 35.50
CA ALA A 37 22.33 36.63 36.34
C ALA A 37 22.60 36.25 37.82
N LYS A 38 23.41 35.20 38.05
CA LYS A 38 23.81 34.77 39.41
C LYS A 38 24.81 35.72 40.06
N MET A 39 25.73 36.29 39.28
CA MET A 39 26.60 37.37 39.77
C MET A 39 25.77 38.56 40.24
N LEU A 40 24.73 38.94 39.49
CA LEU A 40 23.82 40.02 39.89
C LEU A 40 23.02 39.66 41.17
N GLU A 41 22.55 38.41 41.31
CA GLU A 41 21.83 37.95 42.51
C GLU A 41 22.72 37.86 43.77
N ASP A 42 24.03 37.58 43.66
CA ASP A 42 24.97 37.68 44.80
C ASP A 42 25.31 39.15 45.15
N ILE A 43 25.35 40.05 44.15
CA ILE A 43 25.60 41.49 44.32
C ILE A 43 24.42 42.17 45.03
N ASP A 44 23.21 41.99 44.50
CA ASP A 44 21.95 42.45 45.12
C ASP A 44 20.75 41.58 44.67
N PRO A 45 20.18 40.75 45.57
CA PRO A 45 18.98 39.95 45.29
C PRO A 45 17.75 40.75 44.83
N SER A 46 17.69 42.07 45.08
CA SER A 46 16.61 42.94 44.62
C SER A 46 16.60 43.18 43.11
N TYR A 47 17.71 42.91 42.41
CA TYR A 47 17.86 43.11 40.95
C TYR A 47 18.01 41.80 40.18
N ALA A 48 17.81 40.65 40.82
CA ALA A 48 18.02 39.32 40.25
C ALA A 48 17.06 38.97 39.07
N VAL A 49 17.62 38.49 37.96
CA VAL A 49 16.86 38.09 36.76
C VAL A 49 16.45 36.62 36.83
N ARG A 50 15.29 36.35 37.45
CA ARG A 50 14.81 34.99 37.74
C ARG A 50 14.16 34.24 36.57
N HIS A 51 13.90 34.91 35.45
CA HIS A 51 13.26 34.32 34.26
C HIS A 51 14.19 34.43 33.05
N LEU A 52 15.09 33.46 32.93
CA LEU A 52 15.95 33.25 31.76
C LEU A 52 15.34 32.19 30.85
N GLU A 53 15.41 32.40 29.53
CA GLU A 53 15.01 31.41 28.54
C GLU A 53 16.05 30.29 28.45
N LYS A 54 15.59 29.04 28.40
CA LYS A 54 16.41 27.82 28.38
C LYS A 54 16.27 27.00 27.08
N ASP A 55 15.52 27.51 26.11
CA ASP A 55 15.03 26.71 24.98
C ASP A 55 16.10 26.43 23.92
N ALA A 56 16.38 25.14 23.72
CA ALA A 56 17.42 24.64 22.82
C ALA A 56 17.02 24.64 21.32
N GLY A 57 16.14 25.56 20.90
CA GLY A 57 15.60 25.64 19.54
C GLY A 57 16.60 26.17 18.49
N ALA A 58 16.13 26.37 17.25
CA ALA A 58 16.97 26.87 16.14
C ALA A 58 17.47 28.32 16.33
N SER A 59 16.85 29.09 17.22
CA SER A 59 17.10 30.50 17.50
C SER A 59 17.95 30.75 18.76
N LYS A 60 18.86 29.82 19.14
CA LYS A 60 19.63 29.88 20.40
C LYS A 60 20.23 31.25 20.72
N TRP A 61 20.85 31.90 19.73
CA TRP A 61 21.47 33.22 19.88
C TRP A 61 20.47 34.33 20.26
N LEU A 62 19.20 34.21 19.86
CA LEU A 62 18.15 35.18 20.18
C LEU A 62 17.70 35.05 21.64
N GLY A 63 17.62 33.82 22.17
CA GLY A 63 17.42 33.56 23.59
C GLY A 63 18.60 34.05 24.44
N LYS A 64 19.85 33.74 24.03
CA LYS A 64 21.08 34.30 24.61
C LYS A 64 21.01 35.83 24.69
N LYS A 65 20.68 36.49 23.56
CA LYS A 65 20.52 37.95 23.48
C LYS A 65 19.46 38.47 24.44
N LYS A 66 18.27 37.86 24.49
CA LYS A 66 17.17 38.30 25.36
C LYS A 66 17.52 38.16 26.85
N ASN A 67 18.21 37.08 27.23
CA ASN A 67 18.76 36.90 28.56
C ASN A 67 19.76 38.02 28.90
N LEU A 68 20.77 38.23 28.04
CA LEU A 68 21.81 39.26 28.23
C LEU A 68 21.23 40.68 28.27
N GLU A 69 20.23 41.01 27.46
CA GLU A 69 19.52 42.29 27.52
C GLU A 69 18.77 42.49 28.85
N ALA A 70 18.11 41.45 29.38
CA ALA A 70 17.42 41.55 30.67
C ALA A 70 18.42 41.79 31.83
N ILE A 71 19.57 41.13 31.78
CA ILE A 71 20.64 41.27 32.77
C ILE A 71 21.34 42.63 32.66
N HIS A 72 21.65 43.09 31.45
CA HIS A 72 22.27 44.40 31.24
C HIS A 72 21.34 45.55 31.69
N ARG A 73 20.03 45.46 31.41
CA ARG A 73 19.05 46.47 31.88
C ARG A 73 18.88 46.49 33.40
N SER A 74 19.00 45.34 34.08
CA SER A 74 18.92 45.26 35.55
C SER A 74 20.23 45.69 36.23
N LEU A 75 21.38 45.36 35.65
CA LEU A 75 22.70 45.88 36.06
C LEU A 75 22.76 47.41 35.93
N LEU A 76 22.34 47.99 34.80
CA LEU A 76 22.27 49.45 34.65
C LEU A 76 21.33 50.07 35.68
N ARG A 77 20.15 49.48 35.94
CA ARG A 77 19.26 49.97 37.01
C ARG A 77 19.92 49.90 38.40
N TYR A 78 20.69 48.85 38.70
CA TYR A 78 21.45 48.76 39.94
C TYR A 78 22.48 49.89 40.05
N ILE A 79 23.26 50.10 38.99
CA ILE A 79 24.31 51.15 38.92
C ILE A 79 23.69 52.53 39.13
N ASN A 80 22.71 52.93 38.32
CA ASN A 80 22.07 54.24 38.39
C ASN A 80 21.36 54.52 39.72
N ASN A 81 21.01 53.48 40.49
CA ASN A 81 20.36 53.61 41.81
C ASN A 81 21.35 53.53 43.01
N THR A 82 22.57 53.04 42.82
CA THR A 82 23.42 52.56 43.94
C THR A 82 24.92 52.89 43.79
N CYS A 83 25.40 53.23 42.59
CA CYS A 83 26.82 53.43 42.28
C CYS A 83 27.06 54.85 41.74
N GLU A 84 27.32 55.82 42.62
CA GLU A 84 27.63 57.19 42.20
C GLU A 84 28.89 57.25 41.32
N GLY A 85 28.91 58.19 40.36
CA GLY A 85 30.05 58.46 39.46
C GLY A 85 30.23 57.52 38.26
N LEU A 86 29.54 56.37 38.22
CA LEU A 86 29.80 55.34 37.19
C LEU A 86 29.16 55.61 35.81
N ASP A 87 28.24 56.57 35.70
CA ASP A 87 27.56 56.93 34.43
C ASP A 87 28.55 57.32 33.31
N ALA A 88 29.61 58.06 33.65
CA ALA A 88 30.64 58.46 32.69
C ALA A 88 31.44 57.25 32.15
N PHE A 89 31.72 56.28 33.02
CA PHE A 89 32.44 55.06 32.64
C PHE A 89 31.60 54.17 31.70
N ILE A 90 30.28 54.11 31.90
CA ILE A 90 29.34 53.42 31.00
C ILE A 90 29.32 54.09 29.62
N LEU A 91 29.24 55.42 29.57
CA LEU A 91 29.16 56.17 28.32
C LEU A 91 30.42 55.99 27.44
N ASP A 92 31.59 55.94 28.07
CA ASP A 92 32.87 55.71 27.38
C ASP A 92 33.13 54.22 27.03
N ASN A 93 32.38 53.27 27.62
CA ASN A 93 32.58 51.82 27.42
C ASN A 93 31.26 51.07 27.07
N PRO A 94 30.60 51.39 25.94
CA PRO A 94 29.43 50.64 25.49
C PRO A 94 29.77 49.17 25.20
N VAL A 95 28.83 48.27 25.55
CA VAL A 95 28.91 46.82 25.35
C VAL A 95 27.94 46.40 24.25
N ASP A 96 28.42 45.70 23.21
CA ASP A 96 27.54 45.10 22.20
C ASP A 96 27.08 43.69 22.59
N LEU A 97 25.87 43.61 23.12
CA LEU A 97 25.21 42.35 23.50
C LEU A 97 24.92 41.44 22.27
N ASN A 98 24.90 41.97 21.05
CA ASN A 98 24.73 41.16 19.84
C ASN A 98 26.00 40.35 19.55
N ALA A 99 27.18 40.98 19.63
CA ALA A 99 28.47 40.32 19.46
C ALA A 99 28.67 39.18 20.48
N ILE A 100 28.29 39.39 21.74
CA ILE A 100 28.32 38.33 22.78
C ILE A 100 27.35 37.19 22.40
N ALA A 101 26.10 37.51 22.07
CA ALA A 101 25.05 36.49 21.86
C ALA A 101 25.19 35.68 20.57
N GLN A 102 25.73 36.29 19.49
CA GLN A 102 25.80 35.72 18.14
C GLN A 102 27.20 35.22 17.76
N HIS A 103 28.26 35.86 18.27
CA HIS A 103 29.65 35.56 17.92
C HIS A 103 30.50 35.12 19.11
N GLU A 104 29.94 35.12 20.32
CA GLU A 104 30.62 34.71 21.56
C GLU A 104 31.92 35.49 21.80
N ASP A 105 31.92 36.78 21.43
CA ASP A 105 33.11 37.61 21.43
C ASP A 105 33.68 37.83 22.84
N ALA A 106 34.98 37.57 22.98
CA ALA A 106 35.74 37.77 24.20
C ALA A 106 35.80 39.26 24.59
N GLY A 107 36.02 40.16 23.64
CA GLY A 107 36.18 41.60 23.90
C GLY A 107 34.97 42.21 24.59
N GLU A 108 33.78 42.07 24.00
CA GLU A 108 32.54 42.55 24.57
C GLU A 108 32.14 41.80 25.86
N THR A 109 32.41 40.49 25.94
CA THR A 109 32.16 39.72 27.18
C THR A 109 33.02 40.23 28.34
N PHE A 110 34.30 40.52 28.12
CA PHE A 110 35.18 41.06 29.16
C PHE A 110 34.89 42.53 29.50
N LYS A 111 34.34 43.34 28.58
CA LYS A 111 33.76 44.65 28.94
C LYS A 111 32.59 44.49 29.90
N LEU A 112 31.63 43.61 29.59
CA LEU A 112 30.47 43.35 30.45
C LEU A 112 30.92 42.87 31.83
N LEU A 113 31.94 42.00 31.87
CA LEU A 113 32.54 41.50 33.11
C LEU A 113 33.26 42.60 33.91
N THR A 114 33.91 43.54 33.22
CA THR A 114 34.50 44.75 33.83
C THR A 114 33.44 45.68 34.41
N LEU A 115 32.29 45.83 33.74
CA LEU A 115 31.16 46.61 34.26
C LEU A 115 30.56 45.95 35.52
N PHE A 116 30.44 44.63 35.55
CA PHE A 116 30.07 43.86 36.75
C PHE A 116 31.09 44.04 37.89
N LEU A 117 32.39 44.03 37.61
CA LEU A 117 33.45 44.29 38.59
C LEU A 117 33.33 45.70 39.18
N MET A 118 33.14 46.72 38.34
CA MET A 118 32.97 48.10 38.81
C MET A 118 31.68 48.29 39.61
N ALA A 119 30.58 47.62 39.25
CA ALA A 119 29.33 47.64 40.02
C ALA A 119 29.48 46.92 41.39
N ALA A 120 30.22 45.81 41.46
CA ALA A 120 30.49 45.11 42.72
C ALA A 120 31.41 45.91 43.68
N ILE A 121 32.15 46.89 43.15
CA ILE A 121 33.09 47.73 43.91
C ILE A 121 32.48 49.10 44.27
N LYS A 122 31.88 49.84 43.33
CA LYS A 122 31.21 51.12 43.65
C LYS A 122 29.80 50.92 44.26
N GLY A 123 29.29 49.69 44.31
CA GLY A 123 28.01 49.35 44.93
C GLY A 123 28.07 49.12 46.44
N ALA A 124 26.90 49.06 47.07
CA ALA A 124 26.72 49.04 48.53
C ALA A 124 27.45 47.89 49.28
N ASN A 125 27.80 46.80 48.58
CA ASN A 125 28.42 45.60 49.16
C ASN A 125 29.95 45.53 48.99
N LEU A 126 30.63 46.65 48.67
CA LEU A 126 32.10 46.79 48.50
C LEU A 126 32.95 45.89 49.43
N GLN A 127 32.69 45.92 50.75
CA GLN A 127 33.49 45.19 51.74
C GLN A 127 33.45 43.67 51.55
N LYS A 128 32.32 43.11 51.10
CA LYS A 128 32.17 41.68 50.77
C LYS A 128 33.09 41.31 49.60
N TYR A 129 33.09 42.12 48.54
CA TYR A 129 33.80 41.82 47.30
C TYR A 129 35.30 42.09 47.38
N VAL A 130 35.74 43.16 48.04
CA VAL A 130 37.17 43.38 48.35
C VAL A 130 37.71 42.27 49.25
N SER A 131 36.95 41.83 50.25
CA SER A 131 37.36 40.70 51.11
C SER A 131 37.46 39.39 50.31
N LYS A 132 36.51 39.07 49.41
CA LYS A 132 36.66 37.93 48.49
C LYS A 132 37.94 38.05 47.67
N ILE A 133 38.10 39.13 46.89
CA ILE A 133 39.26 39.34 45.98
C ILE A 133 40.59 39.21 46.72
N THR A 134 40.72 39.78 47.92
CA THR A 134 41.98 39.76 48.68
C THR A 134 42.28 38.44 49.41
N THR A 135 41.29 37.56 49.58
CA THR A 135 41.46 36.28 50.32
C THR A 135 41.39 35.02 49.45
N THR A 136 40.75 35.06 48.28
CA THR A 136 40.57 33.88 47.41
C THR A 136 41.41 33.88 46.14
N LEU A 137 41.88 35.05 45.68
CA LEU A 137 42.74 35.18 44.50
C LEU A 137 44.22 35.32 44.90
N ASP A 138 45.12 34.97 43.98
CA ASP A 138 46.57 35.10 44.18
C ASP A 138 47.06 36.54 43.96
N ALA A 139 48.30 36.82 44.36
CA ALA A 139 48.88 38.16 44.28
C ALA A 139 49.04 38.70 42.85
N SER A 140 49.13 37.84 41.82
CA SER A 140 49.23 38.27 40.42
C SER A 140 47.87 38.70 39.86
N THR A 141 46.82 37.91 40.07
CA THR A 141 45.45 38.27 39.62
C THR A 141 44.90 39.47 40.40
N GLN A 142 45.17 39.56 41.71
CA GLN A 142 44.88 40.76 42.50
C GLN A 142 45.56 42.03 41.92
N GLY A 143 46.79 41.91 41.45
CA GLY A 143 47.54 43.01 40.81
C GLY A 143 46.89 43.49 39.50
N GLU A 144 46.49 42.55 38.63
CA GLU A 144 45.80 42.86 37.37
C GLU A 144 44.41 43.48 37.60
N ILE A 145 43.64 42.96 38.56
CA ILE A 145 42.33 43.51 38.95
C ILE A 145 42.48 44.93 39.52
N ALA A 146 43.45 45.17 40.39
CA ALA A 146 43.78 46.53 40.87
C ALA A 146 44.22 47.47 39.72
N GLY A 147 44.86 46.92 38.68
CA GLY A 147 45.19 47.62 37.45
C GLY A 147 43.98 47.93 36.55
N ILE A 148 42.90 47.14 36.60
CA ILE A 148 41.63 47.44 35.93
C ILE A 148 40.91 48.60 36.65
N ILE A 149 40.72 48.49 37.97
CA ILE A 149 40.00 49.49 38.78
C ILE A 149 40.62 50.88 38.63
N LYS A 150 41.95 51.00 38.78
CA LYS A 150 42.68 52.27 38.64
C LYS A 150 42.55 52.91 37.26
N ARG A 151 42.31 52.12 36.20
CA ARG A 151 42.08 52.64 34.84
C ARG A 151 40.65 53.14 34.64
N ALA A 152 39.68 52.59 35.37
CA ALA A 152 38.29 53.07 35.37
C ALA A 152 38.15 54.40 36.12
N ASP A 153 38.72 54.51 37.33
CA ASP A 153 38.60 55.73 38.15
C ASP A 153 39.35 56.94 37.55
N ALA A 154 40.42 56.72 36.78
CA ALA A 154 41.19 57.78 36.13
C ALA A 154 40.40 58.62 35.10
N VAL A 155 39.24 58.11 34.63
CA VAL A 155 38.33 58.81 33.72
C VAL A 155 37.57 59.94 34.45
N GLU A 156 37.39 59.82 35.76
CA GLU A 156 36.49 60.68 36.54
C GLU A 156 37.09 62.05 36.89
N THR A 157 38.43 62.16 36.99
CA THR A 157 39.10 63.32 37.61
C THR A 157 39.36 64.51 36.68
N THR A 158 39.20 64.39 35.36
CA THR A 158 39.81 65.32 34.38
C THR A 158 38.97 66.54 33.98
N ARG A 159 37.96 66.97 34.77
CA ARG A 159 36.92 67.93 34.28
C ARG A 159 36.60 69.19 35.10
N VAL A 160 37.32 69.57 36.17
CA VAL A 160 36.94 70.71 37.05
C VAL A 160 38.11 71.59 37.54
N THR A 161 38.31 72.82 37.01
CA THR A 161 39.03 73.98 37.65
C THR A 161 39.11 75.25 36.76
N THR A 162 38.70 76.47 37.22
CA THR A 162 39.20 77.83 36.77
C THR A 162 38.64 79.07 37.53
N GLY A 163 39.47 80.01 38.06
CA GLY A 163 39.19 81.49 38.09
C GLY A 163 39.46 82.44 39.34
N LYS A 164 40.30 83.52 39.18
CA LYS A 164 40.34 84.90 39.85
C LYS A 164 40.76 85.06 41.36
N SER A 165 41.13 86.22 41.99
CA SER A 165 41.66 87.61 41.66
C SER A 165 42.11 88.42 42.97
N GLY A 166 42.68 89.65 42.93
CA GLY A 166 43.09 90.50 44.13
C GLY A 166 43.54 92.00 43.90
N ALA A 167 43.93 92.81 44.94
CA ALA A 167 44.36 94.27 44.85
C ALA A 167 44.98 95.00 46.13
N ALA A 168 45.57 96.23 45.96
CA ALA A 168 45.71 97.47 46.87
C ALA A 168 47.01 97.86 47.72
N VAL A 169 47.33 99.21 47.87
CA VAL A 169 48.49 99.89 48.60
C VAL A 169 48.18 101.39 49.10
N ASN A 170 49.12 102.13 49.77
CA ASN A 170 49.02 103.22 50.82
C ASN A 170 49.44 104.75 50.51
N PRO A 171 49.33 105.74 51.48
CA PRO A 171 49.52 107.23 51.32
C PRO A 171 50.47 108.00 52.35
N THR A 172 50.65 109.35 52.25
CA THR A 172 51.15 110.39 53.28
C THR A 172 51.32 111.84 52.66
N HIS A 173 51.90 112.91 53.28
CA HIS A 173 51.38 113.89 54.31
C HIS A 173 52.21 115.25 54.35
N ASP A 174 51.99 116.19 55.31
CA ASP A 174 52.68 117.50 55.65
C ASP A 174 52.68 118.69 54.63
N ALA A 175 52.94 119.98 54.94
CA ALA A 175 52.81 120.81 56.17
C ALA A 175 52.92 122.36 55.93
N GLU A 176 53.50 122.85 54.82
CA GLU A 176 53.31 124.27 54.37
C GLU A 176 51.81 124.61 54.19
N LEU A 177 51.08 123.54 53.92
CA LEU A 177 49.71 123.22 54.28
C LEU A 177 49.12 123.85 55.55
N GLU A 178 49.79 124.51 56.51
CA GLU A 178 49.12 125.03 57.74
C GLU A 178 48.37 126.38 57.54
N LEU A 179 48.90 127.28 56.70
CA LEU A 179 48.19 128.51 56.29
C LEU A 179 47.32 128.29 55.06
N GLU A 180 47.77 127.41 54.16
CA GLU A 180 46.85 126.81 53.20
C GLU A 180 45.76 126.03 53.93
N GLU A 181 45.98 125.39 55.09
CA GLU A 181 44.93 124.76 55.90
C GLU A 181 43.96 125.79 56.44
N LYS A 182 44.35 127.01 56.84
CA LYS A 182 43.32 127.96 57.30
C LYS A 182 42.41 128.42 56.15
N TYR A 183 42.93 128.52 54.93
CA TYR A 183 42.11 128.80 53.74
C TYR A 183 41.40 127.57 53.17
N ALA A 184 42.01 126.38 53.24
CA ALA A 184 41.50 125.11 52.76
C ALA A 184 40.58 124.44 53.77
N TYR A 185 40.70 124.73 55.07
CA TYR A 185 39.73 124.41 56.12
C TYR A 185 38.54 125.35 56.01
N MET A 186 38.72 126.66 55.76
CA MET A 186 37.58 127.50 55.36
C MET A 186 36.96 127.01 54.04
N ALA A 187 37.74 126.59 53.04
CA ALA A 187 37.20 126.09 51.79
C ALA A 187 36.58 124.71 51.92
N VAL A 188 37.08 123.82 52.80
CA VAL A 188 36.50 122.51 53.11
C VAL A 188 35.32 122.64 54.06
N GLU A 189 35.28 123.61 54.97
CA GLU A 189 34.05 123.97 55.69
C GLU A 189 33.03 124.54 54.71
N HIS A 190 33.39 125.48 53.84
CA HIS A 190 32.46 126.05 52.86
C HIS A 190 32.01 125.02 51.82
N GLU A 191 32.87 124.09 51.40
CA GLU A 191 32.55 123.02 50.46
C GLU A 191 31.82 121.85 51.16
N THR A 192 32.09 121.54 52.43
CA THR A 192 31.27 120.59 53.20
C THR A 192 29.94 121.20 53.62
N LEU A 193 29.84 122.51 53.84
CA LEU A 193 28.59 123.23 54.07
C LEU A 193 27.77 123.34 52.79
N LYS A 194 28.42 123.56 51.64
CA LYS A 194 27.82 123.47 50.30
C LYS A 194 27.40 122.05 49.95
N LYS A 195 28.17 121.01 50.32
CA LYS A 195 27.77 119.59 50.21
C LYS A 195 26.62 119.24 51.15
N LYS A 196 26.62 119.74 52.40
CA LYS A 196 25.47 119.63 53.33
C LYS A 196 24.24 120.33 52.76
N HIS A 197 24.40 121.51 52.15
CA HIS A 197 23.31 122.25 51.51
C HIS A 197 22.78 121.52 50.26
N ALA A 198 23.65 120.97 49.42
CA ALA A 198 23.27 120.13 48.29
C ALA A 198 22.60 118.83 48.74
N ASP A 199 23.08 118.19 49.81
CA ASP A 199 22.43 117.02 50.41
C ASP A 199 21.07 117.40 51.04
N PHE A 200 20.94 118.55 51.69
CA PHE A 200 19.64 119.06 52.16
C PHE A 200 18.69 119.37 50.99
N ILE A 201 19.17 119.95 49.88
CA ILE A 201 18.39 120.15 48.65
C ILE A 201 17.95 118.80 48.11
N SER A 202 18.86 117.86 47.85
CA SER A 202 18.49 116.54 47.32
C SER A 202 17.73 115.66 48.31
N ARG A 203 17.74 115.94 49.61
CA ARG A 203 16.80 115.35 50.59
C ARG A 203 15.43 116.02 50.54
N PHE A 204 15.37 117.33 50.36
CA PHE A 204 14.12 118.07 50.19
C PHE A 204 13.43 117.72 48.88
N GLU A 205 14.16 117.65 47.76
CA GLU A 205 13.69 117.17 46.46
C GLU A 205 13.14 115.74 46.57
N ARG A 206 13.88 114.82 47.22
CA ARG A 206 13.38 113.44 47.44
C ARG A 206 12.21 113.36 48.41
N LEU A 207 12.12 114.24 49.41
CA LEU A 207 10.98 114.29 50.34
C LEU A 207 9.75 114.90 49.67
N GLN A 208 9.92 115.92 48.84
CA GLN A 208 8.86 116.53 48.04
C GLN A 208 8.39 115.56 46.97
N GLN A 209 9.29 114.91 46.23
CA GLN A 209 8.95 113.84 45.29
C GLN A 209 8.19 112.70 46.01
N SER A 210 8.65 112.26 47.18
CA SER A 210 7.93 111.25 47.97
C SER A 210 6.58 111.74 48.49
N HIS A 211 6.40 113.04 48.72
CA HIS A 211 5.12 113.64 49.11
C HIS A 211 4.16 113.75 47.92
N ASP A 212 4.66 114.15 46.74
CA ASP A 212 3.91 114.21 45.50
C ASP A 212 3.51 112.80 45.02
N GLU A 213 4.39 111.81 45.18
CA GLU A 213 4.10 110.37 44.97
C GLU A 213 3.07 109.84 45.98
N LEU A 214 3.11 110.27 47.25
CA LEU A 214 2.09 109.94 48.25
C LEU A 214 0.74 110.60 47.96
N LEU A 215 0.72 111.85 47.49
CA LEU A 215 -0.49 112.56 47.07
C LEU A 215 -1.10 111.92 45.82
N ASP A 216 -0.28 111.59 44.81
CA ASP A 216 -0.72 110.86 43.62
C ASP A 216 -1.23 109.46 43.97
N HIS A 217 -0.57 108.74 44.88
CA HIS A 217 -1.06 107.45 45.40
C HIS A 217 -2.38 107.61 46.17
N SER A 218 -2.52 108.65 47.00
CA SER A 218 -3.76 108.96 47.72
C SER A 218 -4.89 109.30 46.75
N ASN A 219 -4.65 110.16 45.76
CA ASN A 219 -5.60 110.49 44.70
C ASN A 219 -5.98 109.26 43.86
N LYS A 220 -5.03 108.34 43.61
CA LYS A 220 -5.30 107.05 42.96
C LYS A 220 -6.09 106.08 43.84
N GLN A 221 -5.98 106.13 45.17
CA GLN A 221 -6.88 105.38 46.06
C GLN A 221 -8.26 106.02 46.14
N ASP A 222 -8.35 107.34 46.26
CA ASP A 222 -9.61 108.10 46.24
C ASP A 222 -10.40 107.88 44.95
N ASN A 223 -9.72 107.88 43.79
CA ASN A 223 -10.34 107.61 42.49
C ASN A 223 -10.73 106.14 42.32
N LYS A 224 -10.03 105.20 42.98
CA LYS A 224 -10.46 103.79 43.06
C LYS A 224 -11.68 103.63 43.97
N LEU A 225 -11.69 104.27 45.13
CA LEU A 225 -12.83 104.27 46.07
C LEU A 225 -14.07 104.87 45.41
N LYS A 226 -13.94 106.02 44.72
CA LYS A 226 -15.03 106.60 43.90
C LYS A 226 -15.40 105.70 42.71
N GLY A 227 -14.47 104.92 42.17
CA GLY A 227 -14.77 103.85 41.23
C GLY A 227 -15.71 102.81 41.85
N TYR A 228 -15.28 102.18 42.95
CA TYR A 228 -16.04 101.18 43.68
C TYR A 228 -17.42 101.69 44.14
N GLU A 229 -17.49 102.90 44.68
CA GLU A 229 -18.72 103.55 45.16
C GLU A 229 -19.73 103.87 44.03
N ASN A 230 -19.26 104.02 42.78
CA ASN A 230 -20.14 104.13 41.60
C ASN A 230 -20.39 102.77 40.90
N SER A 231 -19.66 101.70 41.26
CA SER A 231 -19.70 100.40 40.58
C SER A 231 -20.39 99.29 41.36
N ASP A 232 -20.61 99.45 42.68
CA ASP A 232 -21.03 98.38 43.60
C ASP A 232 -22.35 97.66 43.19
N ASP A 233 -23.29 98.39 42.59
CA ASP A 233 -24.58 97.86 42.10
C ASP A 233 -24.50 97.36 40.62
N GLY A 234 -23.66 98.00 39.81
CA GLY A 234 -23.54 97.76 38.36
C GLY A 234 -22.50 96.69 37.99
N ASP A 235 -21.23 96.92 38.36
CA ASP A 235 -20.12 96.05 37.95
C ASP A 235 -20.20 94.68 38.61
N GLN A 236 -20.78 94.54 39.80
CA GLN A 236 -21.01 93.21 40.38
C GLN A 236 -22.05 92.43 39.56
N THR A 237 -23.08 93.09 39.06
CA THR A 237 -24.12 92.50 38.20
C THR A 237 -23.54 92.10 36.83
N ASP A 238 -22.69 92.94 36.24
CA ASP A 238 -22.03 92.66 34.95
C ASP A 238 -20.89 91.64 35.08
N TYR A 239 -20.16 91.61 36.21
CA TYR A 239 -19.19 90.57 36.54
C TYR A 239 -19.87 89.21 36.67
N ILE A 240 -20.99 89.11 37.40
CA ILE A 240 -21.80 87.89 37.49
C ILE A 240 -22.29 87.46 36.09
N ARG A 241 -22.72 88.39 35.23
CA ARG A 241 -23.07 88.08 33.84
C ARG A 241 -21.89 87.51 33.06
N SER A 242 -20.69 88.10 33.19
CA SER A 242 -19.48 87.60 32.53
C SER A 242 -19.06 86.21 33.04
N LEU A 243 -19.27 85.94 34.34
CA LEU A 243 -18.99 84.64 34.94
C LEU A 243 -19.96 83.58 34.42
N ASN A 244 -21.26 83.91 34.33
CA ASN A 244 -22.29 83.01 33.79
C ASN A 244 -22.04 82.71 32.30
N ILE A 245 -21.66 83.71 31.49
CA ILE A 245 -21.27 83.49 30.08
C ILE A 245 -20.08 82.52 30.01
N ARG A 246 -19.05 82.71 30.85
CA ARG A 246 -17.87 81.86 30.85
C ARG A 246 -18.13 80.44 31.39
N ILE A 247 -19.07 80.28 32.32
CA ILE A 247 -19.56 78.98 32.76
C ILE A 247 -20.28 78.30 31.60
N GLN A 248 -21.16 79.01 30.88
CA GLN A 248 -21.88 78.46 29.73
C GLN A 248 -20.93 78.10 28.56
N GLU A 249 -19.90 78.90 28.27
CA GLU A 249 -18.82 78.55 27.34
C GLU A 249 -18.06 77.28 27.76
N GLN A 250 -17.90 77.05 29.07
CA GLN A 250 -17.28 75.83 29.60
C GLN A 250 -18.24 74.63 29.55
N GLU A 251 -19.54 74.81 29.79
CA GLU A 251 -20.56 73.78 29.65
C GLU A 251 -20.73 73.34 28.18
N ASP A 252 -20.77 74.29 27.24
CA ASP A 252 -20.79 74.00 25.79
C ASP A 252 -19.52 73.27 25.34
N LEU A 253 -18.35 73.65 25.87
CA LEU A 253 -17.08 72.97 25.61
C LEU A 253 -17.06 71.54 26.19
N ILE A 254 -17.59 71.34 27.41
CA ILE A 254 -17.74 70.02 28.02
C ILE A 254 -18.69 69.15 27.20
N ALA A 255 -19.87 69.66 26.83
CA ALA A 255 -20.83 68.93 25.99
C ALA A 255 -20.23 68.56 24.62
N SER A 256 -19.42 69.44 24.02
CA SER A 256 -18.68 69.14 22.80
C SER A 256 -17.64 68.03 22.99
N GLN A 257 -16.89 68.05 24.10
CA GLN A 257 -15.90 67.01 24.43
C GLN A 257 -16.55 65.67 24.78
N GLU A 258 -17.66 65.65 25.51
CA GLU A 258 -18.44 64.44 25.83
C GLU A 258 -19.02 63.82 24.56
N SER A 259 -19.59 64.64 23.67
CA SER A 259 -20.08 64.20 22.35
C SER A 259 -18.95 63.59 21.50
N GLN A 260 -17.77 64.22 21.47
CA GLN A 260 -16.60 63.68 20.80
C GLN A 260 -16.16 62.34 21.42
N VAL A 261 -16.06 62.25 22.74
CA VAL A 261 -15.65 61.02 23.47
C VAL A 261 -16.60 59.85 23.21
N GLU A 262 -17.92 60.08 23.19
CA GLU A 262 -18.90 59.04 22.86
C GLU A 262 -18.83 58.68 21.37
N SER A 263 -18.58 59.63 20.46
CA SER A 263 -18.34 59.33 19.05
C SER A 263 -17.09 58.45 18.84
N ASP A 264 -15.99 58.75 19.54
CA ASP A 264 -14.75 57.97 19.52
C ASP A 264 -14.92 56.61 20.19
N ARG A 265 -15.80 56.50 21.20
CA ARG A 265 -16.18 55.22 21.80
C ARG A 265 -16.97 54.37 20.79
N ILE A 266 -17.98 54.92 20.14
CA ILE A 266 -18.79 54.22 19.12
C ILE A 266 -17.89 53.78 17.94
N ALA A 267 -16.96 54.64 17.50
CA ALA A 267 -15.97 54.31 16.49
C ALA A 267 -15.04 53.16 16.93
N ARG A 268 -14.51 53.21 18.16
CA ARG A 268 -13.68 52.12 18.73
C ARG A 268 -14.47 50.82 18.89
N GLU A 269 -15.73 50.87 19.31
CA GLU A 269 -16.56 49.67 19.45
C GLU A 269 -16.89 49.06 18.09
N ARG A 270 -17.16 49.88 17.06
CA ARG A 270 -17.35 49.43 15.67
C ARG A 270 -16.08 48.76 15.14
N LEU A 271 -14.92 49.42 15.24
CA LEU A 271 -13.64 48.86 14.79
C LEU A 271 -13.25 47.60 15.58
N SER A 272 -13.57 47.51 16.88
CA SER A 272 -13.35 46.31 17.68
C SER A 272 -14.24 45.14 17.26
N LYS A 273 -15.49 45.39 16.85
CA LYS A 273 -16.39 44.37 16.27
C LYS A 273 -15.91 43.94 14.88
N GLU A 274 -15.45 44.87 14.06
CA GLU A 274 -14.91 44.57 12.74
C GLU A 274 -13.62 43.72 12.84
N LEU A 275 -12.71 44.07 13.74
CA LEU A 275 -11.52 43.26 14.05
C LEU A 275 -11.84 41.88 14.64
N SER A 276 -12.91 41.74 15.42
CA SER A 276 -13.33 40.43 15.96
C SER A 276 -13.97 39.52 14.93
N VAL A 277 -14.46 40.06 13.80
CA VAL A 277 -14.94 39.28 12.64
C VAL A 277 -13.81 39.00 11.64
N LEU A 278 -12.94 40.00 11.39
CA LEU A 278 -11.82 39.86 10.46
C LEU A 278 -10.73 38.90 10.95
N ARG A 279 -10.46 38.82 12.27
CA ARG A 279 -9.47 37.87 12.81
C ARG A 279 -9.81 36.40 12.51
N PRO A 280 -11.01 35.87 12.85
CA PRO A 280 -11.41 34.51 12.47
C PRO A 280 -11.43 34.27 10.95
N ALA A 281 -11.81 35.29 10.16
CA ALA A 281 -11.78 35.17 8.70
C ALA A 281 -10.34 35.05 8.16
N SER A 282 -9.41 35.86 8.68
CA SER A 282 -7.98 35.78 8.34
C SER A 282 -7.33 34.49 8.82
N GLN A 283 -7.76 33.93 9.96
CA GLN A 283 -7.24 32.65 10.44
C GLN A 283 -7.69 31.50 9.52
N ARG A 284 -8.99 31.46 9.16
CA ARG A 284 -9.52 30.49 8.19
C ARG A 284 -8.89 30.60 6.80
N LEU A 285 -8.49 31.80 6.38
CA LEU A 285 -7.74 31.98 5.14
C LEU A 285 -6.40 31.24 5.19
N VAL A 286 -5.65 31.35 6.29
CA VAL A 286 -4.38 30.65 6.49
C VAL A 286 -4.58 29.13 6.59
N GLU A 287 -5.60 28.68 7.33
CA GLU A 287 -5.98 27.27 7.44
C GLU A 287 -6.28 26.67 6.05
N VAL A 288 -7.10 27.33 5.23
CA VAL A 288 -7.41 26.90 3.85
C VAL A 288 -6.20 27.02 2.91
N GLU A 289 -5.35 28.02 3.07
CA GLU A 289 -4.10 28.10 2.30
C GLU A 289 -3.17 26.91 2.59
N ASP A 290 -3.07 26.48 3.85
CA ASP A 290 -2.24 25.35 4.25
C ASP A 290 -2.85 24.02 3.80
N GLU A 291 -4.18 23.83 3.91
CA GLU A 291 -4.88 22.71 3.26
C GLU A 291 -4.61 22.65 1.74
N VAL A 292 -4.64 23.79 1.04
CA VAL A 292 -4.33 23.88 -0.40
C VAL A 292 -2.86 23.54 -0.68
N LYS A 293 -1.92 23.91 0.20
CA LYS A 293 -0.50 23.51 0.09
C LYS A 293 -0.36 21.99 0.29
N GLU A 294 -1.01 21.41 1.30
CA GLU A 294 -1.01 19.96 1.53
C GLU A 294 -1.59 19.19 0.34
N LEU A 295 -2.82 19.54 -0.09
CA LEU A 295 -3.47 18.94 -1.26
C LEU A 295 -2.63 19.05 -2.53
N LYS A 296 -1.90 20.15 -2.72
CA LYS A 296 -0.96 20.33 -3.84
C LYS A 296 0.24 19.38 -3.74
N THR A 297 0.81 19.16 -2.55
CA THR A 297 1.88 18.16 -2.36
C THR A 297 1.38 16.74 -2.53
N ALA A 298 0.17 16.43 -2.04
CA ALA A 298 -0.49 15.13 -2.22
C ALA A 298 -0.77 14.85 -3.71
N ASN A 299 -1.23 15.85 -4.47
CA ASN A 299 -1.44 15.75 -5.92
C ASN A 299 -0.11 15.51 -6.66
N ILE A 300 0.97 16.22 -6.32
CA ILE A 300 2.32 15.95 -6.86
C ILE A 300 2.79 14.52 -6.53
N ALA A 301 2.50 14.01 -5.33
CA ALA A 301 2.82 12.64 -4.94
C ALA A 301 1.98 11.60 -5.71
N LEU A 302 0.69 11.88 -5.94
CA LEU A 302 -0.20 11.03 -6.75
C LEU A 302 0.21 11.03 -8.23
N SER A 303 0.56 12.19 -8.80
CA SER A 303 1.09 12.30 -10.17
C SER A 303 2.40 11.50 -10.33
N ARG A 304 3.31 11.56 -9.35
CA ARG A 304 4.51 10.70 -9.34
C ARG A 304 4.16 9.21 -9.26
N LYS A 305 3.17 8.82 -8.46
CA LYS A 305 2.69 7.43 -8.39
C LYS A 305 2.08 6.99 -9.72
N ALA A 306 1.24 7.81 -10.35
CA ALA A 306 0.67 7.55 -11.68
C ALA A 306 1.78 7.32 -12.72
N ASN A 307 2.78 8.21 -12.80
CA ASN A 307 3.93 8.05 -13.70
C ASN A 307 4.72 6.75 -13.45
N THR A 308 4.78 6.25 -12.19
CA THR A 308 5.38 4.93 -11.92
C THR A 308 4.47 3.77 -12.34
N VAL A 309 3.15 3.89 -12.21
CA VAL A 309 2.18 2.90 -12.70
C VAL A 309 2.25 2.80 -14.22
N ASP A 310 2.27 3.93 -14.93
CA ASP A 310 2.51 4.04 -16.37
C ASP A 310 3.77 3.28 -16.82
N HIS A 311 4.87 3.46 -16.08
CA HIS A 311 6.13 2.77 -16.36
C HIS A 311 6.03 1.26 -16.09
N TYR A 312 5.36 0.84 -15.01
CA TYR A 312 5.11 -0.59 -14.77
C TYR A 312 4.18 -1.21 -15.80
N GLN A 313 3.14 -0.50 -16.25
CA GLN A 313 2.24 -0.94 -17.31
C GLN A 313 3.02 -1.14 -18.62
N LYS A 314 3.79 -0.14 -19.07
CA LYS A 314 4.64 -0.25 -20.27
C LYS A 314 5.65 -1.40 -20.17
N LYS A 315 6.17 -1.68 -18.97
CA LYS A 315 7.04 -2.85 -18.71
C LYS A 315 6.27 -4.18 -18.79
N VAL A 316 5.03 -4.25 -18.28
CA VAL A 316 4.17 -5.43 -18.40
C VAL A 316 3.76 -5.65 -19.86
N GLU A 317 3.35 -4.62 -20.59
CA GLU A 317 3.04 -4.68 -22.03
C GLU A 317 4.23 -5.27 -22.82
N HIS A 318 5.45 -4.74 -22.60
CA HIS A 318 6.67 -5.29 -23.19
C HIS A 318 6.91 -6.77 -22.78
N LEU A 319 6.71 -7.13 -21.52
CA LEU A 319 6.86 -8.53 -21.08
C LEU A 319 5.85 -9.45 -21.77
N THR A 320 4.57 -9.06 -21.88
CA THR A 320 3.55 -9.87 -22.59
C THR A 320 3.81 -9.96 -24.11
N MET A 321 4.53 -9.01 -24.69
CA MET A 321 5.00 -9.08 -26.08
C MET A 321 6.11 -10.14 -26.21
N VAL A 322 7.11 -10.11 -25.33
CA VAL A 322 8.18 -11.12 -25.28
C VAL A 322 7.65 -12.52 -24.94
N GLU A 323 6.60 -12.63 -24.13
CA GLU A 323 5.91 -13.91 -23.87
C GLU A 323 5.23 -14.47 -25.11
N LYS A 324 4.54 -13.64 -25.92
CA LYS A 324 3.96 -14.04 -27.22
C LYS A 324 5.02 -14.41 -28.25
N GLU A 325 6.15 -13.71 -28.26
CA GLU A 325 7.32 -14.11 -29.05
C GLU A 325 7.84 -15.48 -28.57
N ASN A 326 7.85 -15.74 -27.26
CA ASN A 326 8.26 -17.04 -26.71
C ASN A 326 7.29 -18.17 -27.08
N THR A 327 5.96 -17.95 -27.07
CA THR A 327 5.00 -18.98 -27.49
C THR A 327 5.08 -19.27 -28.98
N THR A 328 5.13 -18.24 -29.82
CA THR A 328 5.26 -18.42 -31.28
C THR A 328 6.60 -19.07 -31.68
N LEU A 329 7.68 -18.82 -30.93
CA LEU A 329 8.94 -19.55 -31.10
C LEU A 329 8.85 -21.03 -30.66
N ARG A 330 8.07 -21.36 -29.62
CA ARG A 330 7.81 -22.76 -29.23
C ARG A 330 6.96 -23.49 -30.28
N GLU A 331 5.86 -22.88 -30.74
CA GLU A 331 5.03 -23.39 -31.84
C GLU A 331 5.87 -23.65 -33.11
N LYS A 332 6.84 -22.76 -33.39
CA LYS A 332 7.79 -22.93 -34.49
C LYS A 332 8.81 -24.07 -34.25
N ILE A 333 9.22 -24.31 -33.01
CA ILE A 333 10.06 -25.46 -32.65
C ILE A 333 9.27 -26.77 -32.78
N ASP A 334 8.02 -26.81 -32.28
CA ASP A 334 7.19 -28.01 -32.32
C ASP A 334 6.80 -28.40 -33.74
N THR A 335 6.48 -27.43 -34.61
CA THR A 335 6.25 -27.67 -36.03
C THR A 335 7.52 -28.13 -36.77
N LEU A 336 8.70 -27.57 -36.45
CA LEU A 336 9.97 -28.07 -36.99
C LEU A 336 10.31 -29.49 -36.50
N GLN A 337 10.01 -29.84 -35.25
CA GLN A 337 10.16 -31.21 -34.73
C GLN A 337 9.17 -32.18 -35.36
N GLY A 338 7.95 -31.75 -35.66
CA GLY A 338 6.97 -32.52 -36.44
C GLY A 338 7.51 -32.84 -37.84
N ASN A 339 7.91 -31.80 -38.57
CA ASN A 339 8.50 -31.92 -39.89
C ASN A 339 9.73 -32.85 -39.89
N GLN A 340 10.61 -32.75 -38.89
CA GLN A 340 11.77 -33.64 -38.77
C GLN A 340 11.35 -35.11 -38.62
N LYS A 341 10.38 -35.41 -37.74
CA LYS A 341 9.86 -36.78 -37.57
C LYS A 341 9.25 -37.34 -38.85
N ASP A 342 8.61 -36.50 -39.66
CA ASP A 342 8.06 -36.90 -40.96
C ASP A 342 9.14 -37.09 -42.03
N PHE A 343 10.20 -36.27 -42.03
CA PHE A 343 11.38 -36.54 -42.85
C PHE A 343 12.09 -37.85 -42.45
N ASP A 344 12.22 -38.12 -41.15
CA ASP A 344 12.83 -39.35 -40.63
C ASP A 344 12.00 -40.59 -41.03
N ARG A 345 10.66 -40.53 -40.90
CA ARG A 345 9.73 -41.57 -41.38
C ARG A 345 9.90 -41.86 -42.88
N VAL A 346 9.87 -40.81 -43.71
CA VAL A 346 10.02 -40.95 -45.17
C VAL A 346 11.41 -41.46 -45.53
N TYR A 347 12.45 -41.08 -44.79
CA TYR A 347 13.81 -41.60 -44.97
C TYR A 347 13.89 -43.11 -44.67
N ASP A 348 13.30 -43.55 -43.57
CA ASP A 348 13.22 -44.96 -43.17
C ASP A 348 12.42 -45.82 -44.17
N GLU A 349 11.29 -45.31 -44.67
CA GLU A 349 10.52 -45.96 -45.74
C GLU A 349 11.33 -46.05 -47.03
N ASN A 350 12.00 -44.97 -47.44
CA ASN A 350 12.87 -44.95 -48.60
C ASN A 350 14.06 -45.91 -48.45
N ALA A 351 14.59 -46.08 -47.23
CA ALA A 351 15.62 -47.07 -46.91
C ALA A 351 15.09 -48.51 -47.05
N LYS A 352 13.89 -48.82 -46.55
CA LYS A 352 13.22 -50.13 -46.70
C LYS A 352 12.89 -50.46 -48.16
N ILE A 353 12.49 -49.45 -48.94
CA ILE A 353 12.30 -49.58 -50.40
C ILE A 353 13.65 -49.85 -51.10
N LYS A 354 14.74 -49.21 -50.67
CA LYS A 354 16.09 -49.48 -51.20
C LYS A 354 16.64 -50.85 -50.84
N THR A 355 16.33 -51.41 -49.66
CA THR A 355 16.76 -52.79 -49.33
C THR A 355 15.95 -53.82 -50.11
N THR A 356 14.62 -53.71 -50.12
CA THR A 356 13.76 -54.62 -50.90
C THR A 356 14.06 -54.56 -52.40
N LEU A 357 14.35 -53.37 -52.97
CA LEU A 357 14.79 -53.25 -54.36
C LEU A 357 16.13 -53.96 -54.64
N LYS A 358 17.10 -53.92 -53.70
CA LYS A 358 18.35 -54.70 -53.82
C LYS A 358 18.08 -56.21 -53.75
N GLU A 359 17.18 -56.65 -52.88
CA GLU A 359 16.78 -58.07 -52.80
C GLU A 359 16.10 -58.53 -54.09
N TYR A 360 15.23 -57.72 -54.69
CA TYR A 360 14.63 -58.00 -56.00
C TYR A 360 15.70 -58.04 -57.11
N GLN A 361 16.68 -57.12 -57.10
CA GLN A 361 17.80 -57.15 -58.05
C GLN A 361 18.65 -58.42 -57.90
N GLN A 362 18.93 -58.86 -56.66
CA GLN A 362 19.67 -60.10 -56.40
C GLN A 362 18.90 -61.35 -56.86
N ARG A 363 17.58 -61.41 -56.61
CA ARG A 363 16.71 -62.50 -57.09
C ARG A 363 16.58 -62.50 -58.61
N PHE A 364 16.48 -61.33 -59.23
CA PHE A 364 16.46 -61.21 -60.69
C PHE A 364 17.77 -61.75 -61.29
N HIS A 365 18.92 -61.35 -60.71
CA HIS A 365 20.22 -61.83 -61.17
C HIS A 365 20.41 -63.35 -61.00
N SER A 366 19.89 -63.96 -59.93
CA SER A 366 19.93 -65.43 -59.80
C SER A 366 18.97 -66.15 -60.75
N TYR A 367 17.86 -65.52 -61.15
CA TYR A 367 17.02 -66.01 -62.25
C TYR A 367 17.69 -65.85 -63.63
N GLU A 368 18.43 -64.77 -63.87
CA GLU A 368 19.25 -64.63 -65.09
C GLU A 368 20.31 -65.73 -65.18
N LEU A 369 21.03 -65.99 -64.08
CA LEU A 369 22.06 -67.04 -64.02
C LEU A 369 21.45 -68.43 -64.27
N THR A 370 20.38 -68.80 -63.56
CA THR A 370 19.73 -70.11 -63.76
C THR A 370 19.08 -70.25 -65.14
N TYR A 371 18.60 -69.16 -65.74
CA TYR A 371 18.14 -69.16 -67.13
C TYR A 371 19.30 -69.42 -68.11
N VAL A 372 20.47 -68.81 -67.91
CA VAL A 372 21.68 -69.09 -68.72
C VAL A 372 22.14 -70.53 -68.52
N GLU A 373 22.19 -71.04 -67.30
CA GLU A 373 22.52 -72.43 -67.00
C GLU A 373 21.56 -73.40 -67.72
N LEU A 374 20.25 -73.24 -67.55
CA LEU A 374 19.23 -74.04 -68.25
C LEU A 374 19.33 -73.91 -69.78
N SER A 375 19.68 -72.73 -70.30
CA SER A 375 19.93 -72.53 -71.74
C SER A 375 21.15 -73.31 -72.23
N THR A 376 22.24 -73.38 -71.45
CA THR A 376 23.42 -74.19 -71.78
C THR A 376 23.16 -75.68 -71.65
N GLN A 377 22.45 -76.12 -70.61
CA GLN A 377 22.02 -77.52 -70.43
C GLN A 377 21.11 -77.97 -71.57
N LYS A 378 20.13 -77.13 -71.96
CA LYS A 378 19.27 -77.37 -73.12
C LYS A 378 20.09 -77.55 -74.40
N LYS A 379 21.01 -76.62 -74.72
CA LYS A 379 21.87 -76.74 -75.90
C LYS A 379 22.71 -78.02 -75.87
N HIS A 380 23.25 -78.39 -74.72
CA HIS A 380 24.01 -79.63 -74.59
C HIS A 380 23.16 -80.88 -74.83
N ILE A 381 21.90 -80.89 -74.38
CA ILE A 381 20.94 -81.96 -74.68
C ILE A 381 20.56 -81.95 -76.18
N GLU A 382 20.36 -80.80 -76.79
CA GLU A 382 20.11 -80.66 -78.24
C GLU A 382 21.31 -81.17 -79.08
N GLU A 383 22.54 -80.92 -78.64
CA GLU A 383 23.77 -81.46 -79.24
C GLU A 383 23.89 -82.99 -79.05
N GLN A 384 23.59 -83.52 -77.86
CA GLN A 384 23.57 -84.98 -77.61
C GLN A 384 22.49 -85.69 -78.44
N LEU A 385 21.31 -85.09 -78.55
CA LEU A 385 20.19 -85.62 -79.33
C LEU A 385 20.56 -85.63 -80.82
N ARG A 386 21.10 -84.52 -81.35
CA ARG A 386 21.65 -84.47 -82.71
C ARG A 386 22.72 -85.53 -82.95
N LEU A 387 23.66 -85.73 -82.03
CA LEU A 387 24.69 -86.77 -82.16
C LEU A 387 24.08 -88.18 -82.19
N ARG A 388 22.95 -88.39 -81.48
CA ARG A 388 22.19 -89.64 -81.52
C ARG A 388 21.41 -89.80 -82.83
N ASP A 389 20.84 -88.72 -83.38
CA ASP A 389 20.20 -88.72 -84.70
C ASP A 389 21.21 -89.00 -85.81
N ASP A 390 22.39 -88.36 -85.77
CA ASP A 390 23.51 -88.63 -86.70
C ASP A 390 23.95 -90.11 -86.59
N GLN A 391 24.04 -90.67 -85.38
CA GLN A 391 24.34 -92.10 -85.16
C GLN A 391 23.22 -93.02 -85.68
N LEU A 392 21.95 -92.69 -85.44
CA LEU A 392 20.80 -93.42 -85.97
C LEU A 392 20.75 -93.34 -87.50
N GLN A 393 21.11 -92.21 -88.11
CA GLN A 393 21.20 -92.06 -89.55
C GLN A 393 22.32 -92.94 -90.13
N VAL A 394 23.49 -93.01 -89.48
CA VAL A 394 24.57 -93.93 -89.88
C VAL A 394 24.16 -95.39 -89.73
N PHE A 395 23.50 -95.77 -88.62
CA PHE A 395 22.98 -97.13 -88.45
C PHE A 395 21.86 -97.46 -89.45
N THR A 396 20.99 -96.51 -89.79
CA THR A 396 19.92 -96.69 -90.78
C THR A 396 20.49 -96.77 -92.20
N ALA A 397 21.48 -95.95 -92.53
CA ALA A 397 22.17 -96.01 -93.83
C ALA A 397 22.96 -97.33 -93.98
N ARG A 398 23.58 -97.82 -92.90
CA ARG A 398 24.15 -99.15 -92.85
C ARG A 398 23.08 -100.24 -92.97
N GLN A 399 21.96 -100.14 -92.26
CA GLN A 399 20.86 -101.09 -92.37
C GLN A 399 20.33 -101.14 -93.80
N GLN A 400 20.13 -99.99 -94.46
CA GLN A 400 19.72 -99.93 -95.87
C GLN A 400 20.78 -100.45 -96.84
N HIS A 401 22.07 -100.38 -96.50
CA HIS A 401 23.14 -101.00 -97.28
C HIS A 401 23.11 -102.53 -97.10
N ASP A 402 23.05 -102.99 -95.86
CA ASP A 402 23.04 -104.40 -95.49
C ASP A 402 21.72 -105.07 -95.96
N GLU A 403 20.61 -104.34 -95.99
CA GLU A 403 19.31 -104.70 -96.60
C GLU A 403 19.41 -104.80 -98.13
N LYS A 404 20.01 -103.82 -98.83
CA LYS A 404 20.28 -103.92 -100.28
C LYS A 404 21.23 -105.05 -100.63
N PHE A 405 22.18 -105.37 -99.75
CA PHE A 405 23.09 -106.51 -99.91
C PHE A 405 22.35 -107.84 -99.65
N ILE A 406 21.44 -107.89 -98.67
CA ILE A 406 20.52 -109.01 -98.46
C ILE A 406 19.58 -109.16 -99.65
N ASP A 407 19.06 -108.08 -100.26
CA ASP A 407 18.25 -108.12 -101.48
C ASP A 407 19.06 -108.67 -102.67
N GLN A 408 20.32 -108.28 -102.83
CA GLN A 408 21.21 -108.86 -103.84
C GLN A 408 21.48 -110.34 -103.60
N LEU A 409 21.68 -110.77 -102.35
CA LEU A 409 21.79 -112.19 -101.98
C LEU A 409 20.45 -112.93 -102.20
N GLN A 410 19.31 -112.30 -101.92
CA GLN A 410 17.98 -112.85 -102.18
C GLN A 410 17.64 -112.87 -103.67
N GLU A 411 18.22 -112.00 -104.49
CA GLU A 411 18.13 -112.04 -105.96
C GLU A 411 19.00 -113.17 -106.53
N GLN A 412 20.20 -113.38 -105.96
CA GLN A 412 21.01 -114.59 -106.21
C GLN A 412 20.28 -115.87 -105.79
N ILE A 413 19.54 -115.86 -104.67
CA ILE A 413 18.71 -117.00 -104.22
C ILE A 413 17.42 -117.13 -105.06
N LYS A 414 16.83 -116.04 -105.56
CA LYS A 414 15.69 -116.10 -106.52
C LYS A 414 16.10 -116.65 -107.88
N THR A 415 17.34 -116.43 -108.29
CA THR A 415 17.97 -117.13 -109.43
C THR A 415 18.56 -118.50 -109.04
N GLY A 416 18.49 -118.88 -107.76
CA GLY A 416 19.14 -120.03 -107.12
C GLY A 416 18.24 -120.97 -106.30
N ASN A 417 16.91 -120.90 -106.49
CA ASN A 417 15.87 -121.90 -106.20
C ASN A 417 15.74 -122.54 -104.77
N LEU A 418 14.55 -122.36 -104.18
CA LEU A 418 13.83 -123.20 -103.16
C LEU A 418 13.94 -122.93 -101.63
N ALA A 419 12.78 -123.08 -100.97
CA ALA A 419 12.46 -123.30 -99.54
C ALA A 419 12.75 -122.15 -98.53
N GLU A 420 11.76 -121.54 -97.86
CA GLU A 420 10.92 -122.01 -96.71
C GLU A 420 11.70 -122.07 -95.36
N SER A 421 11.20 -121.62 -94.19
CA SER A 421 9.92 -120.95 -93.84
C SER A 421 9.94 -120.31 -92.42
N THR A 422 8.99 -119.37 -92.16
CA THR A 422 8.38 -118.96 -90.86
C THR A 422 9.22 -118.52 -89.63
N SER A 423 9.14 -117.22 -89.28
CA SER A 423 8.49 -116.58 -88.09
C SER A 423 8.29 -117.32 -86.74
N PRO A 424 7.95 -116.62 -85.61
CA PRO A 424 8.37 -115.31 -85.04
C PRO A 424 8.66 -115.39 -83.51
N ASP A 425 8.75 -114.26 -82.76
CA ASP A 425 7.78 -113.79 -81.71
C ASP A 425 8.34 -112.63 -80.82
N SER A 426 7.55 -112.13 -79.86
CA SER A 426 7.78 -111.04 -78.87
C SER A 426 7.44 -111.58 -77.44
N PRO A 427 6.88 -110.86 -76.42
CA PRO A 427 6.85 -109.43 -76.03
C PRO A 427 7.12 -109.18 -74.50
N THR A 428 6.77 -107.96 -74.01
CA THR A 428 6.49 -107.55 -72.60
C THR A 428 7.67 -107.24 -71.64
N GLY A 429 7.51 -106.37 -70.62
CA GLY A 429 6.44 -105.38 -70.37
C GLY A 429 6.27 -104.94 -68.89
N LYS A 430 5.44 -103.88 -68.68
CA LYS A 430 4.97 -103.28 -67.39
C LYS A 430 6.02 -102.49 -66.58
N LYS A 431 5.69 -101.63 -65.60
CA LYS A 431 4.62 -100.63 -65.29
C LYS A 431 4.54 -100.47 -63.75
N GLY A 432 4.33 -99.24 -63.27
CA GLY A 432 4.07 -98.90 -61.86
C GLY A 432 5.17 -98.00 -61.25
N GLY A 433 4.89 -97.14 -60.28
CA GLY A 433 3.60 -96.77 -59.68
C GLY A 433 3.82 -95.79 -58.52
N LEU A 434 2.93 -94.81 -58.33
CA LEU A 434 3.00 -93.87 -57.20
C LEU A 434 2.46 -94.53 -55.92
N ASN A 435 2.99 -94.12 -54.76
CA ASN A 435 2.68 -94.73 -53.47
C ASN A 435 1.75 -93.84 -52.64
N LEU A 436 0.77 -94.42 -51.94
CA LEU A 436 -0.27 -93.70 -51.19
C LEU A 436 0.05 -93.57 -49.68
N GLU A 437 1.19 -94.10 -49.25
CA GLU A 437 1.61 -94.16 -47.84
C GLU A 437 2.03 -92.79 -47.27
N GLU A 438 2.64 -91.93 -48.09
CA GLU A 438 3.32 -90.69 -47.67
C GLU A 438 2.35 -89.52 -47.38
N GLU A 439 1.05 -89.68 -47.67
CA GLU A 439 0.01 -88.68 -47.40
C GLU A 439 -0.70 -88.92 -46.05
N LEU A 440 -0.54 -90.09 -45.42
CA LEU A 440 -1.27 -90.46 -44.20
C LEU A 440 -0.58 -90.01 -42.89
N GLU A 441 0.73 -89.79 -42.87
CA GLU A 441 1.48 -89.38 -41.65
C GLU A 441 1.32 -87.88 -41.26
N ARG A 442 0.42 -87.13 -41.91
CA ARG A 442 0.29 -85.67 -41.73
C ARG A 442 -0.99 -85.19 -41.01
N SER A 443 -1.79 -86.09 -40.42
CA SER A 443 -3.12 -85.73 -39.88
C SER A 443 -3.43 -86.12 -38.44
N GLU A 444 -2.42 -86.34 -37.58
CA GLU A 444 -2.62 -86.62 -36.14
C GLU A 444 -1.97 -85.57 -35.22
N ASP A 445 -2.52 -84.34 -35.19
CA ASP A 445 -2.25 -83.40 -34.09
C ASP A 445 -3.41 -82.39 -33.91
N PRO A 446 -4.15 -82.38 -32.78
CA PRO A 446 -5.26 -81.45 -32.55
C PRO A 446 -4.82 -80.07 -32.05
N THR A 447 -3.51 -79.88 -31.80
CA THR A 447 -2.95 -78.66 -31.20
C THR A 447 -3.04 -77.37 -32.05
N PRO A 448 -2.84 -77.33 -33.39
CA PRO A 448 -2.77 -76.07 -34.11
C PRO A 448 -4.11 -75.35 -34.20
N ASN A 449 -5.23 -76.09 -34.24
CA ASN A 449 -6.57 -75.50 -34.37
C ASN A 449 -6.99 -74.78 -33.08
N LEU A 450 -6.68 -75.37 -31.91
CA LEU A 450 -6.84 -74.71 -30.61
C LEU A 450 -5.93 -73.49 -30.46
N LEU A 451 -4.70 -73.55 -30.96
CA LEU A 451 -3.76 -72.42 -30.89
C LEU A 451 -4.19 -71.26 -31.80
N LEU A 452 -4.76 -71.56 -32.97
CA LEU A 452 -5.41 -70.59 -33.84
C LEU A 452 -6.67 -69.97 -33.20
N GLU A 453 -7.57 -70.77 -32.63
CA GLU A 453 -8.76 -70.27 -31.92
C GLU A 453 -8.36 -69.39 -30.72
N ILE A 454 -7.34 -69.77 -29.94
CA ILE A 454 -6.79 -68.94 -28.85
C ILE A 454 -6.18 -67.64 -29.40
N SER A 455 -5.49 -67.68 -30.54
CA SER A 455 -4.93 -66.46 -31.17
C SER A 455 -6.04 -65.51 -31.66
N ARG A 456 -7.11 -66.07 -32.24
CA ARG A 456 -8.30 -65.35 -32.68
C ARG A 456 -9.05 -64.73 -31.50
N LEU A 457 -9.33 -65.51 -30.45
CA LEU A 457 -10.01 -65.02 -29.25
C LEU A 457 -9.17 -63.98 -28.49
N LYS A 458 -7.83 -64.06 -28.53
CA LYS A 458 -6.95 -62.98 -28.04
C LYS A 458 -7.05 -61.72 -28.90
N ALA A 459 -7.01 -61.84 -30.22
CA ALA A 459 -7.15 -60.70 -31.13
C ALA A 459 -8.53 -60.04 -30.99
N GLU A 460 -9.59 -60.83 -30.86
CA GLU A 460 -10.97 -60.37 -30.65
C GLU A 460 -11.12 -59.67 -29.29
N ASN A 461 -10.51 -60.18 -28.22
CA ASN A 461 -10.45 -59.49 -26.92
C ASN A 461 -9.66 -58.17 -26.98
N GLN A 462 -8.51 -58.12 -27.67
CA GLN A 462 -7.77 -56.87 -27.86
C GLN A 462 -8.58 -55.85 -28.67
N LEU A 463 -9.25 -56.28 -29.73
CA LEU A 463 -10.05 -55.42 -30.59
C LEU A 463 -11.27 -54.86 -29.81
N LEU A 464 -11.98 -55.71 -29.05
CA LEU A 464 -13.08 -55.28 -28.17
C LEU A 464 -12.62 -54.33 -27.06
N LYS A 465 -11.51 -54.62 -26.37
CA LYS A 465 -10.88 -53.68 -25.40
C LYS A 465 -10.59 -52.33 -26.07
N SER A 466 -9.87 -52.33 -27.20
CA SER A 466 -9.44 -51.09 -27.87
C SER A 466 -10.62 -50.27 -28.41
N ASN A 467 -11.66 -50.91 -28.93
CA ASN A 467 -12.75 -50.21 -29.61
C ASN A 467 -13.75 -49.61 -28.61
N THR A 468 -14.00 -50.28 -27.48
CA THR A 468 -14.95 -49.79 -26.45
C THR A 468 -14.33 -48.71 -25.55
N ALA A 469 -13.09 -48.90 -25.08
CA ALA A 469 -12.38 -47.89 -24.30
C ALA A 469 -11.90 -46.72 -25.19
N GLY A 470 -11.50 -46.98 -26.43
CA GLY A 470 -11.04 -45.96 -27.37
C GLY A 470 -12.16 -45.00 -27.80
N THR A 471 -13.35 -45.51 -28.14
CA THR A 471 -14.49 -44.67 -28.55
C THR A 471 -14.99 -43.80 -27.40
N THR A 472 -15.15 -44.35 -26.20
CA THR A 472 -15.60 -43.59 -25.01
C THR A 472 -14.58 -42.54 -24.56
N ASN A 473 -13.27 -42.82 -24.62
CA ASN A 473 -12.24 -41.82 -24.35
C ASN A 473 -12.19 -40.73 -25.43
N ALA A 474 -12.50 -41.07 -26.69
CA ALA A 474 -12.57 -40.11 -27.79
C ALA A 474 -13.79 -39.18 -27.69
N THR A 475 -14.99 -39.69 -27.36
CA THR A 475 -16.17 -38.83 -27.17
C THR A 475 -15.98 -37.88 -25.98
N LEU A 476 -15.48 -38.37 -24.84
CA LEU A 476 -15.20 -37.52 -23.67
C LEU A 476 -14.18 -36.41 -23.95
N ARG A 477 -13.23 -36.61 -24.88
CA ARG A 477 -12.31 -35.56 -25.34
C ARG A 477 -13.00 -34.54 -26.23
N ILE A 478 -13.83 -34.97 -27.17
CA ILE A 478 -14.60 -34.08 -28.05
C ILE A 478 -15.54 -33.21 -27.22
N ASP A 479 -16.30 -33.82 -26.30
CA ASP A 479 -17.21 -33.13 -25.39
C ASP A 479 -16.47 -32.11 -24.49
N LEU A 480 -15.27 -32.44 -24.02
CA LEU A 480 -14.41 -31.54 -23.24
C LEU A 480 -13.91 -30.36 -24.08
N GLU A 481 -13.40 -30.60 -25.30
CA GLU A 481 -13.00 -29.52 -26.21
C GLU A 481 -14.18 -28.61 -26.60
N GLU A 482 -15.39 -29.16 -26.75
CA GLU A 482 -16.61 -28.36 -26.98
C GLU A 482 -17.01 -27.55 -25.74
N ALA A 483 -16.92 -28.12 -24.54
CA ALA A 483 -17.11 -27.39 -23.29
C ALA A 483 -16.09 -26.26 -23.12
N GLU A 484 -14.81 -26.49 -23.47
CA GLU A 484 -13.78 -25.45 -23.48
C GLU A 484 -14.05 -24.34 -24.51
N ARG A 485 -14.51 -24.70 -25.72
CA ARG A 485 -14.93 -23.72 -26.75
C ARG A 485 -16.12 -22.87 -26.27
N VAL A 486 -17.09 -23.47 -25.58
CA VAL A 486 -18.23 -22.74 -24.98
C VAL A 486 -17.78 -21.85 -23.83
N LYS A 487 -16.94 -22.36 -22.92
CA LYS A 487 -16.32 -21.61 -21.81
C LYS A 487 -15.56 -20.39 -22.33
N LYS A 488 -14.75 -20.55 -23.39
CA LYS A 488 -14.01 -19.45 -24.02
C LYS A 488 -14.95 -18.38 -24.59
N ARG A 489 -15.99 -18.76 -25.35
CA ARG A 489 -17.02 -17.82 -25.84
C ARG A 489 -17.72 -17.08 -24.71
N LEU A 490 -17.99 -17.74 -23.57
CA LEU A 490 -18.60 -17.11 -22.40
C LEU A 490 -17.62 -16.16 -21.68
N GLN A 491 -16.32 -16.46 -21.65
CA GLN A 491 -15.28 -15.55 -21.15
C GLN A 491 -15.11 -14.32 -22.06
N GLU A 492 -15.16 -14.51 -23.38
CA GLU A 492 -15.15 -13.42 -24.38
C GLU A 492 -16.40 -12.55 -24.22
N ASN A 493 -17.61 -13.13 -24.18
CA ASN A 493 -18.85 -12.40 -23.92
C ASN A 493 -18.85 -11.65 -22.57
N LEU A 494 -18.29 -12.25 -21.51
CA LEU A 494 -18.19 -11.62 -20.20
C LEU A 494 -17.20 -10.44 -20.24
N ARG A 495 -16.07 -10.57 -20.96
CA ARG A 495 -15.13 -9.46 -21.20
C ARG A 495 -15.84 -8.32 -21.91
N ASP A 496 -16.49 -8.59 -23.03
CA ASP A 496 -17.24 -7.59 -23.82
C ASP A 496 -18.31 -6.90 -22.99
N LEU A 497 -18.99 -7.64 -22.09
CA LEU A 497 -20.00 -7.09 -21.20
C LEU A 497 -19.39 -6.24 -20.08
N THR A 498 -18.22 -6.60 -19.53
CA THR A 498 -17.48 -5.74 -18.60
C THR A 498 -16.91 -4.49 -19.25
N GLU A 499 -16.51 -4.56 -20.52
CA GLU A 499 -16.03 -3.42 -21.30
C GLU A 499 -17.18 -2.45 -21.59
N LYS A 500 -18.35 -2.96 -22.01
CA LYS A 500 -19.59 -2.15 -22.14
C LYS A 500 -20.05 -1.57 -20.80
N TYR A 501 -19.93 -2.32 -19.71
CA TYR A 501 -20.26 -1.85 -18.35
C TYR A 501 -19.36 -0.68 -17.91
N THR A 502 -18.04 -0.80 -18.10
CA THR A 502 -17.09 0.27 -17.75
C THR A 502 -17.28 1.51 -18.62
N ILE A 503 -17.42 1.36 -19.94
CA ILE A 503 -17.73 2.48 -20.86
C ILE A 503 -19.07 3.14 -20.49
N GLY A 504 -20.10 2.36 -20.17
CA GLY A 504 -21.40 2.88 -19.71
C GLY A 504 -21.31 3.63 -18.38
N GLN A 505 -20.49 3.15 -17.44
CA GLN A 505 -20.24 3.80 -16.16
C GLN A 505 -19.46 5.12 -16.35
N GLU A 506 -18.46 5.16 -17.23
CA GLU A 506 -17.73 6.37 -17.59
C GLU A 506 -18.67 7.40 -18.25
N GLN A 507 -19.44 7.00 -19.25
CA GLN A 507 -20.44 7.86 -19.91
C GLN A 507 -21.48 8.41 -18.93
N LEU A 508 -21.99 7.57 -18.01
CA LEU A 508 -22.96 7.98 -17.00
C LEU A 508 -22.34 8.94 -15.97
N SER A 509 -21.07 8.75 -15.59
CA SER A 509 -20.36 9.70 -14.72
C SER A 509 -20.09 11.05 -15.41
N ALA A 510 -19.73 11.05 -16.69
CA ALA A 510 -19.56 12.25 -17.50
C ALA A 510 -20.90 13.00 -17.66
N MET A 511 -21.98 12.28 -17.98
CA MET A 511 -23.32 12.86 -18.12
C MET A 511 -23.89 13.44 -16.82
N ILE A 512 -23.51 12.90 -15.66
CA ILE A 512 -23.82 13.48 -14.33
C ILE A 512 -22.98 14.74 -14.04
N SER A 513 -21.75 14.84 -14.57
CA SER A 513 -20.89 16.01 -14.37
C SER A 513 -21.29 17.23 -15.20
N GLU A 514 -21.88 17.03 -16.38
CA GLU A 514 -22.43 18.13 -17.19
C GLU A 514 -23.87 18.50 -16.78
N SER A 515 -24.20 19.79 -16.83
CA SER A 515 -25.31 20.39 -16.08
C SER A 515 -26.73 19.88 -16.37
N ALA A 516 -27.59 20.13 -15.37
CA ALA A 516 -29.01 19.84 -15.30
C ALA A 516 -29.87 20.40 -16.46
N GLY A 517 -31.08 19.85 -16.60
CA GLY A 517 -32.11 20.32 -17.53
C GLY A 517 -32.96 19.16 -18.04
N GLU A 518 -32.57 18.61 -19.20
CA GLU A 518 -33.39 17.70 -20.01
C GLU A 518 -33.04 16.20 -19.79
N LYS A 519 -32.23 15.89 -18.76
CA LYS A 519 -31.53 14.60 -18.64
C LYS A 519 -32.26 13.49 -17.88
N GLU A 520 -33.37 13.76 -17.18
CA GLU A 520 -33.99 12.79 -16.25
C GLU A 520 -34.37 11.46 -16.95
N GLU A 521 -35.03 11.53 -18.12
CA GLU A 521 -35.42 10.34 -18.89
C GLU A 521 -34.21 9.63 -19.50
N ALA A 522 -33.19 10.36 -19.94
CA ALA A 522 -31.95 9.79 -20.47
C ALA A 522 -31.16 9.06 -19.38
N ILE A 523 -31.04 9.66 -18.19
CA ILE A 523 -30.41 9.06 -17.01
C ILE A 523 -31.19 7.82 -16.55
N MET A 524 -32.52 7.87 -16.54
CA MET A 524 -33.37 6.72 -16.21
C MET A 524 -33.26 5.61 -17.26
N HIS A 525 -33.14 5.93 -18.54
CA HIS A 525 -32.92 4.94 -19.60
C HIS A 525 -31.52 4.29 -19.51
N THR A 526 -30.45 5.08 -19.33
CA THR A 526 -29.10 4.53 -19.13
C THR A 526 -28.98 3.75 -17.81
N ARG A 527 -29.66 4.19 -16.74
CA ARG A 527 -29.75 3.45 -15.46
C ARG A 527 -30.51 2.14 -15.62
N LYS A 528 -31.55 2.09 -16.46
CA LYS A 528 -32.25 0.85 -16.81
C LYS A 528 -31.31 -0.10 -17.57
N LEU A 529 -30.65 0.37 -18.63
CA LEU A 529 -29.68 -0.43 -19.39
C LEU A 529 -28.53 -0.94 -18.52
N TYR A 530 -28.05 -0.12 -17.57
CA TYR A 530 -27.06 -0.52 -16.57
C TYR A 530 -27.56 -1.65 -15.66
N LEU A 531 -28.81 -1.59 -15.20
CA LEU A 531 -29.41 -2.66 -14.39
C LEU A 531 -29.61 -3.95 -15.20
N GLU A 532 -30.09 -3.84 -16.45
CA GLU A 532 -30.26 -4.98 -17.36
C GLU A 532 -28.91 -5.63 -17.68
N ALA A 533 -27.88 -4.85 -18.05
CA ALA A 533 -26.53 -5.36 -18.29
C ALA A 533 -25.87 -5.98 -17.03
N ASN A 534 -26.12 -5.42 -15.85
CA ASN A 534 -25.63 -6.00 -14.60
C ASN A 534 -26.36 -7.32 -14.25
N GLN A 535 -27.64 -7.44 -14.58
CA GLN A 535 -28.39 -8.70 -14.44
C GLN A 535 -27.95 -9.75 -15.48
N GLU A 536 -27.60 -9.35 -16.70
CA GLU A 536 -26.95 -10.24 -17.67
C GLU A 536 -25.56 -10.68 -17.18
N LEU A 537 -24.80 -9.79 -16.57
CA LEU A 537 -23.47 -10.08 -16.00
C LEU A 537 -23.53 -11.08 -14.84
N THR A 538 -24.49 -10.97 -13.92
CA THR A 538 -24.67 -11.95 -12.84
C THR A 538 -25.14 -13.29 -13.39
N ASN A 539 -26.07 -13.30 -14.35
CA ASN A 539 -26.52 -14.51 -15.05
C ASN A 539 -25.43 -15.19 -15.90
N ALA A 540 -24.46 -14.43 -16.41
CA ALA A 540 -23.28 -14.98 -17.10
C ALA A 540 -22.28 -15.58 -16.10
N LYS A 541 -22.06 -14.90 -14.96
CA LYS A 541 -21.18 -15.38 -13.88
C LYS A 541 -21.69 -16.68 -13.24
N SER A 542 -23.00 -16.82 -12.99
CA SER A 542 -23.56 -18.07 -12.45
C SER A 542 -23.36 -19.25 -13.40
N LYS A 543 -23.72 -19.08 -14.69
CA LYS A 543 -23.53 -20.11 -15.72
C LYS A 543 -22.06 -20.51 -15.92
N LEU A 544 -21.13 -19.57 -15.78
CA LEU A 544 -19.70 -19.86 -15.83
C LEU A 544 -19.26 -20.69 -14.61
N ALA A 545 -19.75 -20.37 -13.40
CA ALA A 545 -19.48 -21.14 -12.19
C ALA A 545 -20.12 -22.55 -12.23
N GLU A 546 -21.31 -22.70 -12.80
CA GLU A 546 -21.96 -23.99 -13.10
C GLU A 546 -21.08 -24.83 -14.04
N LEU A 547 -20.75 -24.30 -15.23
CA LEU A 547 -19.89 -24.99 -16.21
C LEU A 547 -18.49 -25.32 -15.68
N GLN A 548 -17.94 -24.52 -14.76
CA GLN A 548 -16.67 -24.81 -14.11
C GLN A 548 -16.76 -25.98 -13.12
N SER A 549 -17.88 -26.13 -12.42
CA SER A 549 -18.16 -27.30 -11.56
C SER A 549 -18.44 -28.55 -12.40
N ASP A 550 -19.13 -28.39 -13.53
CA ASP A 550 -19.42 -29.45 -14.50
C ASP A 550 -18.14 -30.00 -15.16
N LEU A 551 -17.13 -29.14 -15.33
CA LEU A 551 -15.82 -29.49 -15.87
C LEU A 551 -14.94 -30.18 -14.81
N SER A 552 -14.90 -29.69 -13.56
CA SER A 552 -14.17 -30.38 -12.47
C SER A 552 -14.81 -31.73 -12.06
N GLY A 553 -16.10 -31.93 -12.34
CA GLY A 553 -16.74 -33.23 -12.32
C GLY A 553 -16.17 -34.15 -13.41
N ARG A 554 -16.30 -33.74 -14.69
CA ARG A 554 -15.83 -34.54 -15.84
C ARG A 554 -14.33 -34.85 -15.78
N ASP A 555 -13.48 -33.94 -15.29
CA ASP A 555 -12.05 -34.20 -15.13
C ASP A 555 -11.77 -35.37 -14.17
N ARG A 556 -12.58 -35.57 -13.11
CA ARG A 556 -12.45 -36.73 -12.22
C ARG A 556 -12.86 -38.03 -12.91
N ASP A 557 -13.97 -38.01 -13.65
CA ASP A 557 -14.44 -39.18 -14.41
C ASP A 557 -13.40 -39.58 -15.48
N LEU A 558 -12.77 -38.59 -16.11
CA LEU A 558 -11.70 -38.76 -17.10
C LEU A 558 -10.39 -39.27 -16.44
N VAL A 559 -10.07 -38.82 -15.22
CA VAL A 559 -8.96 -39.37 -14.42
C VAL A 559 -9.24 -40.82 -14.01
N SER A 560 -10.41 -41.12 -13.43
CA SER A 560 -10.79 -42.47 -13.02
C SER A 560 -10.71 -43.42 -14.20
N THR A 561 -11.44 -43.14 -15.29
CA THR A 561 -11.48 -44.01 -16.48
C THR A 561 -10.12 -44.20 -17.15
N LYS A 562 -9.21 -43.20 -17.09
CA LYS A 562 -7.81 -43.38 -17.51
C LYS A 562 -7.05 -44.32 -16.58
N THR A 563 -7.23 -44.21 -15.26
CA THR A 563 -6.51 -45.02 -14.28
C THR A 563 -7.05 -46.44 -14.18
N ASP A 564 -8.36 -46.62 -14.34
CA ASP A 564 -9.02 -47.92 -14.48
C ASP A 564 -8.52 -48.64 -15.75
N LEU A 565 -8.42 -47.92 -16.87
CA LEU A 565 -7.86 -48.45 -18.12
C LEU A 565 -6.36 -48.80 -18.01
N ALA A 566 -5.56 -47.97 -17.34
CA ALA A 566 -4.13 -48.24 -17.13
C ALA A 566 -3.91 -49.46 -16.21
N ALA A 567 -4.70 -49.58 -15.14
CA ALA A 567 -4.65 -50.69 -14.20
C ALA A 567 -5.01 -52.06 -14.84
N VAL A 568 -5.80 -52.06 -15.92
CA VAL A 568 -6.23 -53.26 -16.66
C VAL A 568 -5.10 -53.91 -17.48
N ASP A 569 -4.00 -53.19 -17.75
CA ASP A 569 -2.85 -53.68 -18.52
C ASP A 569 -1.53 -53.71 -17.69
N GLN A 570 -1.64 -53.68 -16.36
CA GLN A 570 -0.50 -53.65 -15.41
C GLN A 570 -0.54 -54.81 -14.38
N GLU A 571 0.59 -55.11 -13.75
CA GLU A 571 0.67 -56.13 -12.69
C GLU A 571 -0.11 -55.70 -11.43
N GLU A 572 -0.69 -56.66 -10.71
CA GLU A 572 -1.70 -56.40 -9.64
C GLU A 572 -1.27 -55.36 -8.60
N ILE A 573 0.01 -55.33 -8.24
CA ILE A 573 0.56 -54.41 -7.24
C ILE A 573 0.62 -52.98 -7.77
N ASP A 574 1.10 -52.79 -9.00
CA ASP A 574 1.24 -51.46 -9.62
C ASP A 574 -0.11 -50.91 -10.06
N ALA A 575 -1.01 -51.76 -10.57
CA ALA A 575 -2.41 -51.45 -10.81
C ALA A 575 -3.09 -50.89 -9.54
N VAL A 576 -2.93 -51.59 -8.40
CA VAL A 576 -3.46 -51.15 -7.10
C VAL A 576 -2.81 -49.85 -6.60
N ASN A 577 -1.52 -49.62 -6.87
CA ASN A 577 -0.85 -48.37 -6.49
C ASN A 577 -1.31 -47.17 -7.34
N ASN A 578 -1.50 -47.36 -8.65
CA ASN A 578 -2.02 -46.33 -9.55
C ASN A 578 -3.48 -45.98 -9.23
N LEU A 579 -4.32 -46.98 -8.91
CA LEU A 579 -5.70 -46.73 -8.44
C LEU A 579 -5.76 -45.99 -7.10
N LYS A 580 -4.85 -46.26 -6.15
CA LYS A 580 -4.75 -45.48 -4.90
C LYS A 580 -4.40 -44.02 -5.16
N ALA A 581 -3.39 -43.75 -6.00
CA ALA A 581 -2.99 -42.39 -6.33
C ALA A 581 -4.12 -41.61 -7.04
N ALA A 582 -4.85 -42.28 -7.95
CA ALA A 582 -6.04 -41.73 -8.58
C ALA A 582 -7.15 -41.38 -7.56
N HIS A 583 -7.44 -42.31 -6.65
CA HIS A 583 -8.44 -42.12 -5.60
C HIS A 583 -8.03 -41.01 -4.61
N GLU A 584 -6.74 -40.83 -4.32
CA GLU A 584 -6.23 -39.75 -3.45
C GLU A 584 -6.36 -38.38 -4.12
N LEU A 585 -6.09 -38.28 -5.43
CA LEU A 585 -6.34 -37.07 -6.23
C LEU A 585 -7.84 -36.74 -6.31
N ILE A 586 -8.69 -37.73 -6.59
CA ILE A 586 -10.15 -37.57 -6.64
C ILE A 586 -10.69 -37.15 -5.25
N SER A 587 -10.21 -37.77 -4.17
CA SER A 587 -10.65 -37.50 -2.81
C SER A 587 -10.21 -36.12 -2.31
N SER A 588 -8.96 -35.71 -2.56
CA SER A 588 -8.48 -34.37 -2.20
C SER A 588 -9.22 -33.27 -2.98
N SER A 589 -9.50 -33.51 -4.26
CA SER A 589 -10.36 -32.64 -5.06
C SER A 589 -11.79 -32.55 -4.49
N LEU A 590 -12.41 -33.68 -4.12
CA LEU A 590 -13.75 -33.70 -3.48
C LEU A 590 -13.77 -32.98 -2.12
N GLN A 591 -12.68 -33.05 -1.36
CA GLN A 591 -12.53 -32.31 -0.11
C GLN A 591 -12.47 -30.79 -0.35
N ASN A 592 -11.81 -30.33 -1.43
CA ASN A 592 -11.80 -28.93 -1.83
C ASN A 592 -13.19 -28.45 -2.27
N ASP A 593 -13.89 -29.20 -3.13
CA ASP A 593 -15.25 -28.85 -3.57
C ASP A 593 -16.22 -28.77 -2.37
N LEU A 594 -16.08 -29.65 -1.37
CA LEU A 594 -16.85 -29.59 -0.13
C LEU A 594 -16.52 -28.34 0.72
N LEU A 595 -15.26 -27.90 0.76
CA LEU A 595 -14.87 -26.66 1.45
C LEU A 595 -15.45 -25.42 0.74
N ASP A 596 -15.41 -25.38 -0.58
CA ASP A 596 -16.01 -24.32 -1.40
C ASP A 596 -17.55 -24.32 -1.29
N LEU A 597 -18.20 -25.48 -1.23
CA LEU A 597 -19.64 -25.58 -1.03
C LEU A 597 -20.06 -25.13 0.38
N GLN A 598 -19.28 -25.50 1.41
CA GLN A 598 -19.46 -24.97 2.76
C GLN A 598 -19.21 -23.47 2.84
N LYS A 599 -18.27 -22.93 2.06
CA LYS A 599 -18.04 -21.48 1.98
C LYS A 599 -19.25 -20.79 1.35
N LYS A 600 -19.66 -21.20 0.15
CA LYS A 600 -20.86 -20.70 -0.54
C LYS A 600 -22.11 -20.76 0.34
N HIS A 601 -22.25 -21.80 1.17
CA HIS A 601 -23.37 -21.91 2.12
C HIS A 601 -23.28 -20.92 3.29
N ARG A 602 -22.09 -20.66 3.83
CA ARG A 602 -21.89 -19.59 4.83
C ARG A 602 -22.16 -18.22 4.21
N ASP A 603 -21.62 -17.97 3.02
CA ASP A 603 -21.80 -16.71 2.28
C ASP A 603 -23.30 -16.46 1.99
N LEU A 604 -24.06 -17.46 1.52
CA LEU A 604 -25.53 -17.36 1.38
C LEU A 604 -26.27 -17.18 2.70
N SER A 605 -25.76 -17.74 3.81
CA SER A 605 -26.37 -17.58 5.13
C SER A 605 -26.17 -16.17 5.67
N THR A 606 -25.00 -15.55 5.43
CA THR A 606 -24.76 -14.15 5.77
C THR A 606 -25.60 -13.23 4.89
N ASP A 607 -25.68 -13.46 3.57
CA ASP A 607 -26.56 -12.70 2.67
C ASP A 607 -28.02 -12.77 3.10
N PHE A 608 -28.49 -13.93 3.57
CA PHE A 608 -29.86 -14.12 4.06
C PHE A 608 -30.13 -13.42 5.40
N ASP A 609 -29.22 -13.52 6.38
CA ASP A 609 -29.36 -12.78 7.64
C ASP A 609 -29.22 -11.27 7.43
N GLU A 610 -28.38 -10.81 6.49
CA GLU A 610 -28.32 -9.40 6.08
C GLU A 610 -29.65 -8.94 5.46
N GLN A 611 -30.18 -9.65 4.46
CA GLN A 611 -31.50 -9.35 3.86
C GLN A 611 -32.62 -9.31 4.92
N LYS A 612 -32.57 -10.21 5.90
CA LYS A 612 -33.51 -10.26 7.04
C LYS A 612 -33.34 -9.06 7.98
N THR A 613 -32.11 -8.60 8.26
CA THR A 613 -31.91 -7.35 9.02
C THR A 613 -32.38 -6.12 8.25
N GLN A 614 -32.11 -6.04 6.93
CA GLN A 614 -32.59 -4.97 6.06
C GLN A 614 -34.13 -4.94 5.98
N LEU A 615 -34.78 -6.11 5.93
CA LEU A 615 -36.25 -6.20 5.98
C LEU A 615 -36.81 -5.74 7.34
N VAL A 616 -36.17 -6.11 8.45
CA VAL A 616 -36.56 -5.65 9.79
C VAL A 616 -36.36 -4.14 9.93
N GLU A 617 -35.24 -3.58 9.44
CA GLU A 617 -35.01 -2.14 9.44
C GLU A 617 -36.01 -1.40 8.53
N ALA A 618 -36.31 -1.94 7.34
CA ALA A 618 -37.32 -1.39 6.45
C ALA A 618 -38.72 -1.37 7.11
N LEU A 619 -39.11 -2.45 7.80
CA LEU A 619 -40.37 -2.52 8.56
C LEU A 619 -40.37 -1.53 9.74
N LEU A 620 -39.29 -1.43 10.52
CA LEU A 620 -39.16 -0.43 11.58
C LEU A 620 -39.18 1.00 11.03
N SER A 621 -38.61 1.25 9.85
CA SER A 621 -38.68 2.56 9.19
C SER A 621 -40.10 2.87 8.70
N LYS A 622 -40.83 1.87 8.18
CA LYS A 622 -42.26 1.98 7.84
C LYS A 622 -43.10 2.28 9.08
N ASP A 623 -42.89 1.59 10.19
CA ASP A 623 -43.68 1.81 11.42
C ASP A 623 -43.44 3.21 12.00
N ARG A 624 -42.18 3.70 11.98
CA ARG A 624 -41.85 5.11 12.30
C ARG A 624 -42.58 6.08 11.37
N LEU A 625 -42.50 5.87 10.05
CA LEU A 625 -43.19 6.72 9.07
C LEU A 625 -44.72 6.67 9.22
N MET A 626 -45.32 5.53 9.57
CA MET A 626 -46.75 5.44 9.89
C MET A 626 -47.09 6.17 11.20
N GLN A 627 -46.21 6.15 12.19
CA GLN A 627 -46.36 6.90 13.44
C GLN A 627 -46.27 8.41 13.21
N ASP A 628 -45.32 8.87 12.39
CA ASP A 628 -45.19 10.27 11.97
C ASP A 628 -46.36 10.72 11.09
N LEU A 629 -46.87 9.85 10.22
CA LEU A 629 -48.03 10.12 9.35
C LEU A 629 -49.35 10.11 10.16
N ALA A 630 -49.45 9.33 11.23
CA ALA A 630 -50.54 9.44 12.21
C ALA A 630 -50.44 10.75 13.02
N ALA A 631 -49.26 11.08 13.55
CA ALA A 631 -49.05 12.31 14.33
C ALA A 631 -49.21 13.61 13.52
N THR A 632 -48.98 13.56 12.20
CA THR A 632 -49.29 14.67 11.29
C THR A 632 -50.77 14.69 10.88
N LYS A 633 -51.43 13.54 10.76
CA LYS A 633 -52.88 13.43 10.54
C LYS A 633 -53.70 13.94 11.72
N ASP A 634 -53.30 13.64 12.96
CA ASP A 634 -53.93 14.20 14.18
C ASP A 634 -53.72 15.72 14.32
N ARG A 635 -52.75 16.29 13.59
CA ARG A 635 -52.53 17.74 13.46
C ARG A 635 -53.25 18.37 12.25
N SER A 636 -53.77 17.59 11.31
CA SER A 636 -54.30 18.07 10.03
C SER A 636 -55.77 17.69 9.86
N GLY A 637 -56.66 18.57 10.34
CA GLY A 637 -58.11 18.40 10.20
C GLY A 637 -58.57 18.34 8.75
N THR A 638 -59.03 17.15 8.33
CA THR A 638 -59.89 16.83 7.17
C THR A 638 -60.00 17.87 6.03
N THR A 639 -59.33 17.58 4.91
CA THR A 639 -59.63 18.14 3.57
C THR A 639 -59.84 17.01 2.55
N ASP A 640 -60.60 17.27 1.49
CA ASP A 640 -61.19 16.22 0.63
C ASP A 640 -60.16 15.40 -0.18
N ASP A 641 -59.00 15.96 -0.52
CA ASP A 641 -57.88 15.24 -1.17
C ASP A 641 -57.45 13.99 -0.39
N GLY A 642 -57.66 14.00 0.93
CA GLY A 642 -57.41 12.85 1.80
C GLY A 642 -58.18 11.59 1.41
N GLN A 643 -59.34 11.68 0.74
CA GLN A 643 -60.04 10.48 0.24
C GLN A 643 -59.37 9.89 -1.01
N ALA A 644 -58.81 10.71 -1.90
CA ALA A 644 -58.12 10.22 -3.09
C ALA A 644 -56.81 9.52 -2.69
N GLN A 645 -56.02 10.16 -1.81
CA GLN A 645 -54.81 9.54 -1.26
C GLN A 645 -55.12 8.30 -0.41
N ALA A 646 -56.16 8.31 0.42
CA ALA A 646 -56.54 7.13 1.20
C ALA A 646 -56.91 5.94 0.30
N ARG A 647 -57.63 6.15 -0.81
CA ARG A 647 -57.94 5.06 -1.76
C ARG A 647 -56.68 4.52 -2.45
N ALA A 648 -55.76 5.39 -2.88
CA ALA A 648 -54.49 4.95 -3.45
C ALA A 648 -53.62 4.19 -2.44
N VAL A 649 -53.60 4.60 -1.18
CA VAL A 649 -52.92 3.90 -0.08
C VAL A 649 -53.56 2.55 0.23
N ILE A 650 -54.90 2.45 0.22
CA ILE A 650 -55.62 1.17 0.40
C ILE A 650 -55.33 0.21 -0.76
N GLU A 651 -55.38 0.68 -2.01
CA GLU A 651 -55.07 -0.17 -3.17
C GLU A 651 -53.59 -0.62 -3.20
N ALA A 652 -52.68 0.21 -2.69
CA ALA A 652 -51.28 -0.15 -2.46
C ALA A 652 -51.11 -1.14 -1.29
N GLU A 653 -51.85 -0.96 -0.19
CA GLU A 653 -51.89 -1.94 0.91
C GLU A 653 -52.44 -3.28 0.47
N GLU A 654 -53.49 -3.34 -0.34
CA GLU A 654 -54.05 -4.61 -0.86
C GLU A 654 -53.05 -5.33 -1.76
N LYS A 655 -52.36 -4.61 -2.66
CA LYS A 655 -51.28 -5.17 -3.49
C LYS A 655 -50.08 -5.63 -2.66
N LEU A 656 -49.72 -4.90 -1.60
CA LEU A 656 -48.67 -5.30 -0.66
C LEU A 656 -49.09 -6.52 0.19
N ARG A 657 -50.35 -6.60 0.61
CA ARG A 657 -50.93 -7.76 1.31
C ARG A 657 -50.99 -8.98 0.42
N GLU A 658 -51.30 -8.83 -0.87
CA GLU A 658 -51.16 -9.91 -1.85
C GLU A 658 -49.70 -10.36 -2.01
N GLN A 659 -48.74 -9.43 -2.07
CA GLN A 659 -47.31 -9.78 -2.16
C GLN A 659 -46.83 -10.51 -0.90
N LEU A 660 -47.19 -10.03 0.29
CA LEU A 660 -46.91 -10.71 1.56
C LEU A 660 -47.56 -12.09 1.61
N HIS A 661 -48.83 -12.23 1.26
CA HIS A 661 -49.49 -13.55 1.26
C HIS A 661 -48.89 -14.53 0.23
N LYS A 662 -48.34 -14.02 -0.89
CA LYS A 662 -47.57 -14.82 -1.87
C LYS A 662 -46.19 -15.21 -1.31
N GLN A 663 -45.53 -14.32 -0.57
CA GLN A 663 -44.28 -14.62 0.14
C GLN A 663 -44.49 -15.62 1.29
N ASP A 664 -45.52 -15.45 2.12
CA ASP A 664 -45.87 -16.38 3.21
C ASP A 664 -46.21 -17.78 2.69
N ALA A 665 -46.93 -17.88 1.56
CA ALA A 665 -47.19 -19.15 0.90
C ALA A 665 -45.89 -19.81 0.41
N LEU A 666 -44.95 -19.03 -0.13
CA LEU A 666 -43.65 -19.50 -0.58
C LEU A 666 -42.74 -19.88 0.61
N ILE A 667 -42.79 -19.14 1.72
CA ILE A 667 -42.10 -19.45 2.98
C ILE A 667 -42.65 -20.75 3.57
N GLN A 668 -43.98 -20.98 3.58
CA GLN A 668 -44.56 -22.25 4.03
C GLN A 668 -44.15 -23.43 3.13
N ASP A 669 -44.05 -23.23 1.81
CA ASP A 669 -43.60 -24.27 0.88
C ASP A 669 -42.09 -24.55 1.03
N LEU A 670 -41.27 -23.53 1.24
CA LEU A 670 -39.85 -23.68 1.59
C LEU A 670 -39.68 -24.36 2.96
N GLN A 671 -40.48 -24.02 3.97
CA GLN A 671 -40.46 -24.68 5.29
C GLN A 671 -40.88 -26.16 5.19
N ARG A 672 -41.85 -26.49 4.34
CA ARG A 672 -42.19 -27.91 4.04
C ARG A 672 -41.02 -28.63 3.37
N LYS A 673 -40.42 -28.03 2.34
CA LYS A 673 -39.26 -28.59 1.62
C LYS A 673 -38.04 -28.76 2.51
N LEU A 674 -37.76 -27.77 3.36
CA LEU A 674 -36.69 -27.80 4.35
C LEU A 674 -36.96 -28.88 5.40
N LYS A 675 -38.18 -29.00 5.92
CA LYS A 675 -38.54 -30.08 6.84
C LYS A 675 -38.41 -31.46 6.20
N THR A 676 -38.82 -31.63 4.93
CA THR A 676 -38.58 -32.91 4.22
C THR A 676 -37.11 -33.16 3.91
N ALA A 677 -36.25 -32.13 3.88
CA ALA A 677 -34.80 -32.29 3.79
C ALA A 677 -34.17 -32.63 5.17
N GLU A 678 -34.69 -32.08 6.27
CA GLU A 678 -34.32 -32.45 7.64
C GLU A 678 -34.72 -33.89 7.98
N GLU A 679 -35.91 -34.32 7.55
CA GLU A 679 -36.36 -35.72 7.62
C GLU A 679 -35.52 -36.66 6.72
N ASN A 680 -34.77 -36.11 5.75
CA ASN A 680 -33.76 -36.80 4.94
C ASN A 680 -32.32 -36.39 5.32
N THR A 681 -32.07 -36.09 6.60
CA THR A 681 -30.77 -35.66 7.13
C THR A 681 -29.62 -36.59 6.71
N PRO A 682 -28.39 -36.06 6.50
CA PRO A 682 -27.23 -36.89 6.20
C PRO A 682 -26.90 -37.87 7.33
N GLU A 683 -27.34 -37.60 8.58
CA GLU A 683 -27.22 -38.54 9.70
C GLU A 683 -28.16 -39.74 9.57
N ALA A 684 -29.39 -39.56 9.08
CA ALA A 684 -30.32 -40.65 8.81
C ALA A 684 -29.82 -41.53 7.64
N LEU A 685 -29.35 -40.90 6.55
CA LEU A 685 -28.73 -41.59 5.42
C LEU A 685 -27.43 -42.29 5.82
N LYS A 686 -26.61 -41.68 6.68
CA LYS A 686 -25.39 -42.29 7.23
C LYS A 686 -25.72 -43.45 8.16
N ALA A 687 -26.75 -43.36 9.00
CA ALA A 687 -27.19 -44.47 9.85
C ALA A 687 -27.72 -45.66 9.02
N ALA A 688 -28.46 -45.37 7.93
CA ALA A 688 -28.89 -46.39 6.98
C ALA A 688 -27.70 -47.06 6.28
N ASN A 689 -26.76 -46.28 5.73
CA ASN A 689 -25.54 -46.78 5.09
C ASN A 689 -24.65 -47.55 6.07
N ASP A 690 -24.46 -47.07 7.30
CA ASP A 690 -23.76 -47.77 8.38
C ASP A 690 -24.40 -49.13 8.67
N SER A 691 -25.74 -49.21 8.67
CA SER A 691 -26.46 -50.47 8.88
C SER A 691 -26.26 -51.44 7.70
N MET A 692 -26.24 -50.92 6.47
CA MET A 692 -26.02 -51.70 5.26
C MET A 692 -24.56 -52.20 5.17
N ILE A 693 -23.58 -51.36 5.50
CA ILE A 693 -22.16 -51.74 5.63
C ILE A 693 -21.98 -52.79 6.73
N LYS A 694 -22.65 -52.65 7.88
CA LYS A 694 -22.65 -53.66 8.97
C LYS A 694 -23.30 -54.98 8.56
N ASN A 695 -24.21 -54.99 7.57
CA ASN A 695 -24.77 -56.22 7.02
C ASN A 695 -23.89 -56.81 5.92
N LEU A 696 -23.39 -56.02 4.96
CA LEU A 696 -22.46 -56.45 3.92
C LEU A 696 -21.13 -56.99 4.48
N THR A 697 -20.66 -56.46 5.62
CA THR A 697 -19.48 -57.02 6.32
C THR A 697 -19.78 -58.33 7.04
N ARG A 698 -20.99 -58.52 7.58
CA ARG A 698 -21.46 -59.83 8.08
C ARG A 698 -21.60 -60.85 6.95
N GLU A 699 -22.12 -60.44 5.81
CA GLU A 699 -22.26 -61.28 4.63
C GLU A 699 -20.88 -61.65 4.04
N ASN A 700 -19.95 -60.70 3.89
CA ASN A 700 -18.58 -61.00 3.48
C ASN A 700 -17.84 -61.91 4.46
N THR A 701 -18.02 -61.77 5.77
CA THR A 701 -17.40 -62.69 6.76
C THR A 701 -18.06 -64.08 6.74
N LEU A 702 -19.37 -64.18 6.49
CA LEU A 702 -20.05 -65.46 6.23
C LEU A 702 -19.58 -66.11 4.92
N MET A 703 -19.41 -65.33 3.84
CA MET A 703 -18.88 -65.82 2.57
C MET A 703 -17.43 -66.27 2.69
N ALA A 704 -16.56 -65.49 3.35
CA ALA A 704 -15.17 -65.86 3.57
C ALA A 704 -15.02 -67.11 4.44
N THR A 705 -15.83 -67.25 5.50
CA THR A 705 -15.82 -68.48 6.34
C THR A 705 -16.41 -69.69 5.61
N ALA A 706 -17.43 -69.50 4.77
CA ALA A 706 -17.93 -70.55 3.88
C ALA A 706 -16.89 -70.95 2.80
N TRP A 707 -16.16 -69.98 2.24
CA TRP A 707 -15.06 -70.24 1.30
C TRP A 707 -13.90 -70.98 1.98
N TYR A 708 -13.57 -70.64 3.23
CA TYR A 708 -12.56 -71.34 4.01
C TYR A 708 -12.96 -72.78 4.35
N ASP A 709 -14.22 -73.01 4.75
CA ASP A 709 -14.76 -74.38 4.97
C ASP A 709 -14.80 -75.18 3.66
N LEU A 710 -15.25 -74.57 2.54
CA LEU A 710 -15.22 -75.20 1.21
C LEU A 710 -13.79 -75.55 0.78
N THR A 711 -12.84 -74.63 0.94
CA THR A 711 -11.42 -74.83 0.58
C THR A 711 -10.78 -75.88 1.46
N SER A 712 -11.04 -75.86 2.77
CA SER A 712 -10.57 -76.88 3.72
C SER A 712 -11.13 -78.26 3.39
N ARG A 713 -12.39 -78.35 2.95
CA ARG A 713 -12.99 -79.61 2.43
C ARG A 713 -12.38 -80.05 1.10
N LEU A 714 -12.08 -79.13 0.19
CA LEU A 714 -11.43 -79.46 -1.09
C LEU A 714 -10.00 -79.99 -0.86
N GLN A 715 -9.24 -79.32 0.01
CA GLN A 715 -7.90 -79.76 0.43
C GLN A 715 -7.94 -81.11 1.18
N SER A 716 -8.90 -81.33 2.07
CA SER A 716 -9.02 -82.59 2.80
C SER A 716 -9.54 -83.78 1.96
N ASN A 717 -10.16 -83.53 0.80
CA ASN A 717 -10.60 -84.57 -0.12
C ASN A 717 -9.46 -85.14 -1.02
N HIS A 718 -8.23 -84.62 -0.95
CA HIS A 718 -7.10 -85.15 -1.73
C HIS A 718 -6.36 -86.32 -1.07
N VAL A 719 -6.88 -86.87 0.03
CA VAL A 719 -6.36 -88.10 0.66
C VAL A 719 -7.51 -89.09 0.89
N VAL A 720 -7.52 -90.17 0.10
CA VAL A 720 -8.51 -91.26 0.25
C VAL A 720 -8.02 -92.24 1.32
N LEU A 721 -8.69 -92.32 2.47
CA LEU A 721 -9.14 -93.59 3.07
C LEU A 721 -9.91 -93.46 4.40
N GLN A 722 -10.73 -94.50 4.64
CA GLN A 722 -11.35 -94.95 5.89
C GLN A 722 -12.48 -94.13 6.56
N ARG A 723 -13.52 -94.89 6.92
CA ARG A 723 -14.77 -94.45 7.54
C ARG A 723 -14.60 -94.27 9.05
N ARG A 724 -15.19 -93.22 9.62
CA ARG A 724 -15.91 -93.30 10.90
C ARG A 724 -17.24 -92.58 10.77
N GLN A 725 -18.28 -93.09 11.44
CA GLN A 725 -19.51 -92.34 11.62
C GLN A 725 -19.29 -91.32 12.74
N ASP A 726 -19.70 -90.08 12.47
CA ASP A 726 -20.11 -89.14 13.49
C ASP A 726 -21.29 -88.33 12.94
N ALA A 727 -22.28 -88.00 13.78
CA ALA A 727 -23.56 -87.49 13.31
C ALA A 727 -23.46 -86.08 12.67
N PRO A 728 -24.27 -85.76 11.65
CA PRO A 728 -24.18 -84.49 10.94
C PRO A 728 -24.55 -83.30 11.83
N LYS A 729 -23.54 -82.64 12.41
CA LYS A 729 -23.66 -81.34 13.08
C LYS A 729 -23.90 -80.24 12.04
N SER A 730 -25.12 -80.23 11.49
CA SER A 730 -25.57 -79.31 10.44
C SER A 730 -25.17 -77.86 10.75
N TRP A 731 -24.58 -77.20 9.75
CA TRP A 731 -24.19 -75.79 9.78
C TRP A 731 -25.35 -74.87 10.23
N LEU A 732 -26.56 -75.20 9.78
CA LEU A 732 -27.80 -74.52 10.12
C LEU A 732 -28.14 -74.59 11.62
N ASN A 733 -27.68 -75.64 12.33
CA ASN A 733 -27.87 -75.78 13.77
C ASN A 733 -26.83 -74.97 14.58
N LYS A 734 -25.60 -74.84 14.07
CA LYS A 734 -24.59 -73.90 14.63
C LYS A 734 -25.02 -72.45 14.47
N GLN A 735 -25.54 -72.06 13.29
CA GLN A 735 -26.10 -70.72 13.06
C GLN A 735 -27.22 -70.40 14.06
N ARG A 736 -28.17 -71.32 14.29
CA ARG A 736 -29.25 -71.12 15.27
C ARG A 736 -28.75 -70.88 16.69
N GLN A 737 -27.64 -71.50 17.10
CA GLN A 737 -27.03 -71.20 18.41
C GLN A 737 -26.37 -69.81 18.47
N MET A 738 -25.75 -69.32 17.38
CA MET A 738 -25.16 -67.97 17.34
C MET A 738 -26.20 -66.85 17.19
N VAL A 739 -27.36 -67.14 16.61
CA VAL A 739 -28.46 -66.16 16.44
C VAL A 739 -29.32 -66.03 17.70
N ASN A 740 -29.49 -67.12 18.47
CA ASN A 740 -30.38 -67.15 19.64
C ASN A 740 -29.71 -66.85 20.99
N THR A 741 -28.59 -66.11 21.03
CA THR A 741 -28.04 -65.55 22.27
C THR A 741 -28.56 -64.11 22.48
N PRO A 742 -29.66 -63.88 23.21
CA PRO A 742 -30.06 -62.53 23.55
C PRO A 742 -29.00 -61.90 24.47
N SER A 743 -28.65 -60.65 24.20
CA SER A 743 -27.82 -59.85 25.10
C SER A 743 -28.50 -59.76 26.47
N ARG A 744 -27.83 -60.27 27.52
CA ARG A 744 -28.16 -59.85 28.88
C ARG A 744 -27.90 -58.35 29.00
N ARG A 745 -28.77 -57.68 29.78
CA ARG A 745 -28.61 -56.28 30.18
C ARG A 745 -27.34 -56.09 31.00
#